data_AF-A0A1G8JIQ1-F1
#
_entry.id   AF-A0A1G8JIQ1-F1
#
_cell.length_a   1.000
_cell.length_b   1.000
_cell.length_c   1.000
_cell.angle_alpha   90.00
_cell.angle_beta   90.00
_cell.angle_gamma   90.00
#
_symmetry.space_group_name_H-M   'P 1'
#
loop_
_entity.id
_entity.type
_entity.pdbx_description
1 polymer ?
#
loop_
_entity_poly.entity_id
_entity_poly.type
_entity_poly.pdbx_seq_one_letter_code
_entity_poly.pdbx_strand_id
1 'polypeptide(L)'
;MTAKKKLSLCMITKNDEKYLLDCLKMMKEIADEVIIIDLGSTDQTVDIAKKAGADVSHRNWNEDYSEVKNACLDLAKGRWVLFLQANETIVMEQLKKLPFLLKNPNAEGYLLYVDQRSKKNRISSPVQSLRLFRNRQEYRYRYRIFEQVPDELINNIKDAGVRIIQHADHTLFKDISITNILQEEIAKNPDDSYLNYIYGIQLLNENKHEESTVYLQRACEKVKESYLFAPHLYKCLSWSLISLKRKEEALSVLERGIKLFPVYTDFFVLRGELFKQEKQYEKAVHDLEQCLEIKKQPNAAIPKPEIHLSIVLETLAEVHEWQGNKQKALVYYQQAYDLNRMNQKLIYKIGELTKSVGSAQQLEKMLKTAVEEKNIGQLMILMDIHLQQRKYTQVIFCLDEAGSLLGNKDQVASIKFFCYMMLGKIKKADVYFSTIKKDSPLYDHILLQRMESCWLYNDWQKTEQLLKEIDQRESIDPHIKNLYHVLQDVLTEKIKSDSVKPLTPQEYKMVSILAENLLWKKQEKKAKLILPLLLHGHQGKEQYIKLIKLGQLWADRNDFTPIQVIFQSILHKDEKLEFKQKIIQHLLRKDYLLTANKVNNLGEAASLGTLDYVLWSRNFVWKLEKCIEKAQPRKSITKVNNTSPFKTKEKPSKALLAFYQNLRIKDKEASERTMEGNDTNKTCADIHFNIGEIFENMQKINEAFIAYLRSLQWDPENEQFQTKISNIFRNNQTECSAILERKCWQLEGSVFYQKEDFIYYILGLIHFKEQQFKKAYDYFEKIEDGKIIYPLVQAYIFSCLWCSGNEEEVRKQISGLNKAHHVMPIFFRICKGYVLDTLAEGSKEHINSEYIKEEQEKVMHNNFC
;
A
#
# COMPACT_ATOMS: atom_id res chain seq x y z
N MET A 1 -20.59 -47.14 46.34
CA MET A 1 -20.69 -46.54 44.99
C MET A 1 -19.34 -45.95 44.64
N THR A 2 -18.56 -46.60 43.76
CA THR A 2 -17.34 -46.02 43.21
C THR A 2 -17.68 -44.76 42.43
N ALA A 3 -16.98 -43.64 42.68
CA ALA A 3 -17.19 -42.40 41.95
C ALA A 3 -17.08 -42.67 40.43
N LYS A 4 -18.07 -42.23 39.66
CA LYS A 4 -18.09 -42.43 38.20
C LYS A 4 -16.91 -41.68 37.58
N LYS A 5 -16.02 -42.41 36.89
CA LYS A 5 -14.85 -41.82 36.19
C LYS A 5 -15.30 -40.74 35.21
N LYS A 6 -14.63 -39.59 35.23
CA LYS A 6 -15.02 -38.41 34.43
C LYS A 6 -14.28 -38.37 33.10
N LEU A 7 -12.99 -38.67 33.07
CA LEU A 7 -12.14 -38.57 31.88
C LEU A 7 -11.29 -39.83 31.67
N SER A 8 -11.36 -40.40 30.47
CA SER A 8 -10.40 -41.37 29.95
C SER A 8 -9.42 -40.65 29.03
N LEU A 9 -8.13 -40.78 29.29
CA LEU A 9 -7.07 -40.41 28.35
C LEU A 9 -6.80 -41.61 27.44
N CYS A 10 -7.02 -41.46 26.14
CA CYS A 10 -6.78 -42.48 25.14
C CYS A 10 -5.55 -42.14 24.30
N MET A 11 -4.66 -43.12 24.12
CA MET A 11 -3.42 -42.96 23.34
C MET A 11 -3.15 -44.20 22.49
N ILE A 12 -2.47 -43.98 21.37
CA ILE A 12 -1.91 -45.05 20.52
C ILE A 12 -0.40 -44.87 20.54
N THR A 13 0.36 -45.95 20.77
CA THR A 13 1.82 -45.89 20.87
C THR A 13 2.53 -46.89 19.98
N LYS A 14 3.70 -46.50 19.48
CA LYS A 14 4.69 -47.40 18.88
C LYS A 14 6.09 -46.78 18.98
N ASN A 15 6.91 -47.31 19.88
CA ASN A 15 8.28 -46.81 20.13
C ASN A 15 8.32 -45.31 20.52
N ASP A 16 7.55 -44.96 21.55
CA ASP A 16 7.29 -43.61 22.02
C ASP A 16 7.99 -43.27 23.37
N GLU A 17 8.99 -44.06 23.79
CA GLU A 17 9.59 -43.97 25.13
C GLU A 17 10.11 -42.57 25.48
N LYS A 18 10.56 -41.82 24.45
CA LYS A 18 11.13 -40.47 24.58
C LYS A 18 10.14 -39.43 25.11
N TYR A 19 8.87 -39.52 24.75
CA TYR A 19 7.88 -38.47 25.02
C TYR A 19 6.75 -38.92 25.94
N LEU A 20 6.45 -40.23 25.98
CA LEU A 20 5.30 -40.76 26.68
C LEU A 20 5.27 -40.37 28.17
N LEU A 21 6.41 -40.44 28.86
CA LEU A 21 6.47 -40.16 30.30
C LEU A 21 6.02 -38.73 30.64
N ASP A 22 6.42 -37.74 29.85
CA ASP A 22 6.11 -36.33 30.11
C ASP A 22 4.62 -36.04 29.85
N CYS A 23 4.06 -36.61 28.78
CA CYS A 23 2.63 -36.52 28.50
C CYS A 23 1.78 -37.16 29.62
N LEU A 24 2.17 -38.35 30.10
CA LEU A 24 1.46 -39.03 31.19
C LEU A 24 1.56 -38.28 32.52
N LYS A 25 2.74 -37.73 32.87
CA LYS A 25 2.91 -36.90 34.06
C LYS A 25 2.01 -35.67 34.05
N MET A 26 1.90 -34.99 32.90
CA MET A 26 1.03 -33.82 32.73
C MET A 26 -0.45 -34.15 32.99
N MET A 27 -0.91 -35.32 32.57
CA MET A 27 -2.32 -35.70 32.69
C MET A 27 -2.68 -36.41 34.00
N LYS A 28 -1.69 -36.75 34.84
CA LYS A 28 -1.85 -37.56 36.05
C LYS A 28 -2.92 -37.06 37.03
N GLU A 29 -3.07 -35.75 37.18
CA GLU A 29 -4.03 -35.14 38.12
C GLU A 29 -5.43 -34.92 37.52
N ILE A 30 -5.60 -35.13 36.21
CA ILE A 30 -6.82 -34.77 35.46
C ILE A 30 -7.52 -35.99 34.87
N ALA A 31 -6.77 -36.96 34.37
CA ALA A 31 -7.32 -38.20 33.84
C ALA A 31 -7.64 -39.18 34.98
N ASP A 32 -8.86 -39.72 35.02
CA ASP A 32 -9.24 -40.76 35.99
C ASP A 32 -8.76 -42.14 35.55
N GLU A 33 -8.48 -42.30 34.25
CA GLU A 33 -7.85 -43.48 33.68
C GLU A 33 -7.08 -43.14 32.41
N VAL A 34 -6.07 -43.95 32.13
CA VAL A 34 -5.25 -43.87 30.92
C VAL A 34 -5.34 -45.22 30.21
N ILE A 35 -5.66 -45.18 28.92
CA ILE A 35 -5.80 -46.35 28.06
C ILE A 35 -4.85 -46.18 26.90
N ILE A 36 -4.00 -47.18 26.69
CA ILE A 36 -3.00 -47.19 25.64
C ILE A 36 -3.17 -48.43 24.79
N ILE A 37 -3.37 -48.23 23.49
CA ILE A 37 -3.21 -49.30 22.51
C ILE A 37 -1.78 -49.28 21.98
N ASP A 38 -1.02 -50.31 22.31
CA ASP A 38 0.34 -50.48 21.80
C ASP A 38 0.34 -51.30 20.51
N LEU A 39 1.02 -50.79 19.49
CA LEU A 39 1.08 -51.38 18.15
C LEU A 39 2.35 -52.22 17.91
N GLY A 40 2.91 -52.78 18.98
CA GLY A 40 4.12 -53.61 18.95
C GLY A 40 5.38 -52.78 19.17
N SER A 41 5.46 -52.05 20.29
CA SER A 41 6.69 -51.37 20.71
C SER A 41 7.77 -52.37 21.09
N THR A 42 9.00 -52.06 20.70
CA THR A 42 10.21 -52.84 20.99
C THR A 42 11.14 -52.14 22.01
N ASP A 43 10.82 -50.91 22.37
CA ASP A 43 11.53 -50.08 23.35
C ASP A 43 10.82 -50.08 24.72
N GLN A 44 11.16 -49.15 25.63
CA GLN A 44 10.59 -49.11 26.98
C GLN A 44 9.17 -48.54 27.06
N THR A 45 8.50 -48.28 25.93
CA THR A 45 7.17 -47.62 25.88
C THR A 45 6.13 -48.34 26.75
N VAL A 46 6.01 -49.66 26.62
CA VAL A 46 5.02 -50.46 27.37
C VAL A 46 5.32 -50.45 28.87
N ASP A 47 6.60 -50.52 29.24
CA ASP A 47 7.01 -50.50 30.65
C ASP A 47 6.75 -49.14 31.30
N ILE A 48 7.02 -48.04 30.58
CA ILE A 48 6.72 -46.67 31.02
C ILE A 48 5.21 -46.52 31.24
N ALA A 49 4.39 -46.97 30.28
CA ALA A 49 2.93 -46.92 30.36
C ALA A 49 2.40 -47.66 31.60
N LYS A 50 2.82 -48.92 31.81
CA LYS A 50 2.39 -49.74 32.94
C LYS A 50 2.81 -49.13 34.28
N LYS A 51 4.05 -48.63 34.39
CA LYS A 51 4.55 -47.95 35.60
C LYS A 51 3.78 -46.66 35.92
N ALA A 52 3.26 -45.99 34.90
CA ALA A 52 2.42 -44.81 35.05
C ALA A 52 0.95 -45.14 35.42
N GLY A 53 0.59 -46.43 35.49
CA GLY A 53 -0.77 -46.88 35.84
C GLY A 53 -1.74 -46.93 34.66
N ALA A 54 -1.25 -46.93 33.43
CA ALA A 54 -2.08 -47.06 32.24
C ALA A 54 -2.55 -48.51 32.02
N ASP A 55 -3.77 -48.67 31.49
CA ASP A 55 -4.28 -49.93 30.95
C ASP A 55 -3.75 -50.09 29.52
N VAL A 56 -2.85 -51.06 29.33
CA VAL A 56 -2.14 -51.25 28.05
C VAL A 56 -2.66 -52.50 27.37
N SER A 57 -3.27 -52.34 26.19
CA SER A 57 -3.70 -53.44 25.33
C SER A 57 -2.85 -53.48 24.07
N HIS A 58 -2.50 -54.68 23.61
CA HIS A 58 -1.74 -54.88 22.38
C HIS A 58 -2.67 -55.09 21.18
N ARG A 59 -2.34 -54.49 20.03
CA ARG A 59 -3.00 -54.72 18.73
C ARG A 59 -1.97 -54.77 17.61
N ASN A 60 -2.24 -55.56 16.58
CA ASN A 60 -1.42 -55.55 15.38
C ASN A 60 -1.82 -54.38 14.49
N TRP A 61 -0.83 -53.69 13.93
CA TRP A 61 -1.09 -52.63 12.95
C TRP A 61 -1.54 -53.23 11.62
N ASN A 62 -2.67 -52.77 11.11
CA ASN A 62 -3.30 -53.23 9.87
C ASN A 62 -3.60 -52.08 8.88
N GLU A 63 -2.88 -50.96 9.02
CA GLU A 63 -3.10 -49.76 8.19
C GLU A 63 -4.50 -49.16 8.32
N ASP A 64 -5.11 -49.26 9.50
CA ASP A 64 -6.39 -48.65 9.84
C ASP A 64 -6.32 -47.97 11.21
N TYR A 65 -6.15 -46.64 11.22
CA TYR A 65 -6.14 -45.85 12.45
C TYR A 65 -7.51 -45.81 13.13
N SER A 66 -8.61 -45.88 12.38
CA SER A 66 -9.96 -45.90 12.94
C SER A 66 -10.19 -47.14 13.77
N GLU A 67 -9.79 -48.32 13.28
CA GLU A 67 -9.92 -49.57 14.02
C GLU A 67 -9.20 -49.49 15.37
N VAL A 68 -7.95 -49.02 15.36
CA VAL A 68 -7.13 -48.92 16.58
C VAL A 68 -7.71 -47.89 17.56
N LYS A 69 -8.14 -46.72 17.07
CA LYS A 69 -8.79 -45.71 17.92
C LYS A 69 -10.11 -46.19 18.50
N ASN A 70 -10.91 -46.91 17.71
CA ASN A 70 -12.17 -47.48 18.17
C ASN A 70 -11.95 -48.59 19.21
N ALA A 71 -10.93 -49.42 19.04
CA ALA A 71 -10.53 -50.39 20.07
C ALA A 71 -10.12 -49.69 21.39
N CYS A 72 -9.48 -48.52 21.31
CA CYS A 72 -9.18 -47.71 22.48
C CYS A 72 -10.46 -47.12 23.13
N LEU A 73 -11.44 -46.71 22.32
CA LEU A 73 -12.74 -46.22 22.80
C LEU A 73 -13.56 -47.31 23.50
N ASP A 74 -13.51 -48.56 23.02
CA ASP A 74 -14.25 -49.67 23.61
C ASP A 74 -13.75 -50.04 25.02
N LEU A 75 -12.50 -49.71 25.34
CA LEU A 75 -11.92 -49.89 26.68
C LEU A 75 -12.23 -48.71 27.62
N ALA A 76 -12.64 -47.55 27.08
CA ALA A 76 -12.86 -46.32 27.84
C ALA A 76 -14.12 -46.38 28.70
N LYS A 77 -13.98 -46.09 30.00
CA LYS A 77 -15.06 -46.11 31.00
C LYS A 77 -15.43 -44.72 31.51
N GLY A 78 -14.57 -43.73 31.29
CA GLY A 78 -14.82 -42.33 31.61
C GLY A 78 -15.98 -41.75 30.80
N ARG A 79 -16.68 -40.78 31.39
CA ARG A 79 -17.79 -40.06 30.74
C ARG A 79 -17.33 -39.24 29.51
N TRP A 80 -16.09 -38.81 29.52
CA TRP A 80 -15.42 -38.13 28.41
C TRP A 80 -14.18 -38.92 27.99
N VAL A 81 -13.82 -38.77 26.73
CA VAL A 81 -12.56 -39.26 26.15
C VAL A 81 -11.76 -38.07 25.65
N LEU A 82 -10.48 -38.02 26.03
CA LEU A 82 -9.47 -37.14 25.43
C LEU A 82 -8.46 -38.01 24.68
N PHE A 83 -8.26 -37.75 23.39
CA PHE A 83 -7.18 -38.36 22.61
C PHE A 83 -5.96 -37.44 22.56
N LEU A 84 -4.80 -37.95 23.00
CA LEU A 84 -3.49 -37.31 22.82
C LEU A 84 -2.48 -38.31 22.26
N GLN A 85 -1.49 -37.80 21.54
CA GLN A 85 -0.30 -38.56 21.14
C GLN A 85 0.81 -38.45 22.20
N ALA A 86 1.75 -39.40 22.20
CA ALA A 86 2.84 -39.40 23.19
C ALA A 86 3.74 -38.17 23.10
N ASN A 87 3.94 -37.63 21.89
CA ASN A 87 4.70 -36.42 21.59
C ASN A 87 3.90 -35.11 21.73
N GLU A 88 2.65 -35.17 22.21
CA GLU A 88 1.77 -34.01 22.41
C GLU A 88 1.70 -33.61 23.89
N THR A 89 1.65 -32.31 24.17
CA THR A 89 1.42 -31.75 25.52
C THR A 89 0.45 -30.58 25.46
N ILE A 90 -0.31 -30.32 26.51
CA ILE A 90 -1.19 -29.16 26.60
C ILE A 90 -0.43 -28.00 27.25
N VAL A 91 -0.66 -26.77 26.77
CA VAL A 91 -0.12 -25.54 27.39
C VAL A 91 -0.53 -25.49 28.86
N MET A 92 0.45 -25.42 29.77
CA MET A 92 0.24 -25.58 31.22
C MET A 92 -0.79 -24.60 31.80
N GLU A 93 -0.79 -23.35 31.34
CA GLU A 93 -1.76 -22.34 31.80
C GLU A 93 -3.20 -22.66 31.37
N GLN A 94 -3.38 -23.49 30.34
CA GLN A 94 -4.66 -23.87 29.77
C GLN A 94 -5.13 -25.25 30.24
N LEU A 95 -4.22 -26.09 30.74
CA LEU A 95 -4.53 -27.42 31.28
C LEU A 95 -5.62 -27.36 32.36
N LYS A 96 -5.59 -26.32 33.21
CA LYS A 96 -6.59 -26.04 34.25
C LYS A 96 -8.01 -25.80 33.72
N LYS A 97 -8.21 -25.58 32.43
CA LYS A 97 -9.54 -25.44 31.80
C LYS A 97 -10.26 -26.78 31.68
N LEU A 98 -9.53 -27.88 31.50
CA LEU A 98 -10.13 -29.19 31.21
C LEU A 98 -11.19 -29.59 32.25
N PRO A 99 -10.96 -29.51 33.58
CA PRO A 99 -11.98 -29.87 34.57
C PRO A 99 -13.28 -29.05 34.46
N PHE A 100 -13.23 -27.81 33.96
CA PHE A 100 -14.41 -26.97 33.74
C PHE A 100 -15.17 -27.40 32.48
N LEU A 101 -14.45 -27.74 31.39
CA LEU A 101 -15.06 -28.25 30.15
C LEU A 101 -15.83 -29.54 30.42
N LEU A 102 -15.27 -30.45 31.22
CA LEU A 102 -15.90 -31.74 31.56
C LEU A 102 -17.23 -31.60 32.31
N LYS A 103 -17.47 -30.46 32.98
CA LYS A 103 -18.69 -30.17 33.74
C LYS A 103 -19.82 -29.61 32.87
N ASN A 104 -19.55 -29.18 31.64
CA ASN A 104 -20.57 -28.58 30.77
C ASN A 104 -21.61 -29.65 30.38
N PRO A 105 -22.91 -29.48 30.74
CA PRO A 105 -23.94 -30.44 30.37
C PRO A 105 -24.34 -30.35 28.90
N ASN A 106 -24.15 -29.19 28.28
CA ASN A 106 -24.64 -28.85 26.93
C ASN A 106 -23.56 -29.01 25.85
N ALA A 107 -22.47 -29.72 26.15
CA ALA A 107 -21.39 -29.97 25.20
C ALA A 107 -21.26 -31.48 24.98
N GLU A 108 -21.16 -31.88 23.71
CA GLU A 108 -20.90 -33.26 23.30
C GLU A 108 -19.47 -33.46 22.80
N GLY A 109 -18.84 -32.39 22.32
CA GLY A 109 -17.48 -32.40 21.81
C GLY A 109 -16.79 -31.05 21.97
N TYR A 110 -15.46 -31.08 21.96
CA TYR A 110 -14.59 -29.94 22.09
C TYR A 110 -13.47 -30.00 21.05
N LEU A 111 -13.36 -28.95 20.24
CA LEU A 111 -12.23 -28.71 19.34
C LEU A 111 -11.06 -28.14 20.15
N LEU A 112 -9.88 -28.73 19.98
CA LEU A 112 -8.62 -28.30 20.57
C LEU A 112 -7.66 -27.88 19.46
N TYR A 113 -6.79 -26.91 19.74
CA TYR A 113 -5.80 -26.41 18.78
C TYR A 113 -4.53 -27.26 18.84
N VAL A 114 -4.03 -27.73 17.71
CA VAL A 114 -2.77 -28.49 17.64
C VAL A 114 -1.70 -27.63 16.96
N ASP A 115 -0.69 -27.24 17.73
CA ASP A 115 0.46 -26.44 17.29
C ASP A 115 1.59 -27.39 16.83
N GLN A 116 1.76 -27.50 15.52
CA GLN A 116 2.80 -28.31 14.89
C GLN A 116 4.09 -27.50 14.77
N ARG A 117 5.06 -27.72 15.66
CA ARG A 117 6.38 -27.10 15.58
C ARG A 117 7.28 -27.82 14.56
N SER A 118 6.85 -27.93 13.30
CA SER A 118 7.71 -28.45 12.23
C SER A 118 8.64 -27.35 11.71
N LYS A 119 9.95 -27.64 11.62
CA LYS A 119 10.95 -26.71 11.06
C LYS A 119 10.93 -26.63 9.53
N LYS A 120 10.17 -27.49 8.83
CA LYS A 120 10.25 -27.65 7.37
C LYS A 120 9.17 -26.92 6.57
N ASN A 121 8.03 -26.57 7.17
CA ASN A 121 6.95 -25.90 6.45
C ASN A 121 6.78 -24.45 6.92
N ARG A 122 6.85 -23.51 5.95
CA ARG A 122 6.71 -22.05 6.16
C ARG A 122 5.29 -21.60 6.58
N ILE A 123 4.36 -22.53 6.79
CA ILE A 123 3.03 -22.28 7.31
C ILE A 123 2.69 -23.42 8.28
N SER A 124 2.99 -23.23 9.57
CA SER A 124 2.47 -24.09 10.64
C SER A 124 1.36 -23.30 11.35
N SER A 125 0.14 -23.38 10.85
CA SER A 125 -1.01 -22.80 11.54
C SER A 125 -1.60 -23.84 12.49
N PRO A 126 -1.99 -23.45 13.72
CA PRO A 126 -2.62 -24.39 14.64
C PRO A 126 -3.96 -24.89 14.07
N VAL A 127 -4.07 -26.19 13.85
CA VAL A 127 -5.29 -26.81 13.32
C VAL A 127 -6.23 -27.16 14.48
N GLN A 128 -7.52 -26.84 14.35
CA GLN A 128 -8.54 -27.30 15.30
C GLN A 128 -8.90 -28.76 14.99
N SER A 129 -8.88 -29.61 16.02
CA SER A 129 -9.22 -31.02 15.93
C SER A 129 -10.13 -31.43 17.07
N LEU A 130 -11.12 -32.29 16.80
CA LEU A 130 -11.98 -32.87 17.81
C LEU A 130 -11.17 -33.88 18.65
N ARG A 131 -10.71 -33.44 19.82
CA ARG A 131 -9.85 -34.25 20.71
C ARG A 131 -10.56 -34.69 21.99
N LEU A 132 -11.53 -33.91 22.47
CA LEU A 132 -12.28 -34.19 23.70
C LEU A 132 -13.77 -34.33 23.40
N PHE A 133 -14.35 -35.49 23.65
CA PHE A 133 -15.78 -35.74 23.35
C PHE A 133 -16.41 -36.72 24.34
N ARG A 134 -17.74 -36.74 24.38
CA ARG A 134 -18.50 -37.66 25.23
C ARG A 134 -18.23 -39.09 24.81
N ASN A 135 -18.06 -39.96 25.81
CA ASN A 135 -17.93 -41.38 25.53
C ASN A 135 -19.31 -41.98 25.21
N ARG A 136 -19.68 -41.97 23.92
CA ARG A 136 -20.93 -42.54 23.40
C ARG A 136 -20.62 -43.71 22.48
N GLN A 137 -21.55 -44.67 22.38
CA GLN A 137 -21.34 -45.87 21.55
C GLN A 137 -21.39 -45.54 20.05
N GLU A 138 -22.11 -44.49 19.69
CA GLU A 138 -22.30 -44.00 18.34
C GLU A 138 -21.08 -43.21 17.82
N TYR A 139 -20.24 -42.70 18.73
CA TYR A 139 -19.08 -41.88 18.37
C TYR A 139 -17.91 -42.80 18.06
N ARG A 140 -17.74 -43.10 16.77
CA ARG A 140 -16.70 -43.97 16.25
C ARG A 140 -15.95 -43.31 15.10
N TYR A 141 -14.65 -43.52 15.09
CA TYR A 141 -13.76 -43.08 14.01
C TYR A 141 -14.10 -43.83 12.72
N ARG A 142 -14.10 -43.10 11.61
CA ARG A 142 -14.21 -43.62 10.24
C ARG A 142 -12.95 -43.27 9.44
N TYR A 143 -12.74 -44.00 8.35
CA TYR A 143 -11.62 -43.91 7.40
C TYR A 143 -10.30 -44.47 7.93
N ARG A 144 -9.54 -45.17 7.09
CA ARG A 144 -8.28 -45.83 7.50
C ARG A 144 -7.20 -44.84 7.91
N ILE A 145 -7.17 -43.69 7.25
CA ILE A 145 -6.24 -42.58 7.46
C ILE A 145 -7.01 -41.26 7.45
N PHE A 146 -6.44 -40.23 8.09
CA PHE A 146 -7.16 -38.97 8.37
C PHE A 146 -8.49 -39.24 9.08
N GLU A 147 -8.44 -40.19 10.01
CA GLU A 147 -9.59 -40.70 10.71
C GLU A 147 -10.25 -39.61 11.56
N GLN A 148 -11.58 -39.57 11.49
CA GLN A 148 -12.37 -38.67 12.30
C GLN A 148 -13.62 -39.36 12.82
N VAL A 149 -14.09 -38.91 13.98
CA VAL A 149 -15.48 -39.15 14.37
C VAL A 149 -16.32 -38.20 13.52
N PRO A 150 -17.27 -38.69 12.69
CA PRO A 150 -18.10 -37.83 11.87
C PRO A 150 -18.81 -36.81 12.75
N ASP A 151 -18.54 -35.54 12.48
CA ASP A 151 -19.06 -34.39 13.20
C ASP A 151 -20.59 -34.29 13.09
N GLU A 152 -21.17 -34.82 12.02
CA GLU A 152 -22.62 -35.00 11.87
C GLU A 152 -23.29 -35.82 12.98
N LEU A 153 -22.53 -36.63 13.72
CA LEU A 153 -23.04 -37.42 14.85
C LEU A 153 -23.02 -36.63 16.17
N ILE A 154 -22.28 -35.52 16.24
CA ILE A 154 -21.99 -34.80 17.47
C ILE A 154 -22.68 -33.43 17.45
N ASN A 155 -23.88 -33.38 18.01
CA ASN A 155 -24.61 -32.12 18.20
C ASN A 155 -23.99 -31.31 19.36
N ASN A 156 -23.71 -30.02 19.15
CA ASN A 156 -23.11 -29.10 20.14
C ASN A 156 -21.60 -29.31 20.40
N ILE A 157 -20.81 -29.34 19.33
CA ILE A 157 -19.35 -29.17 19.41
C ILE A 157 -19.02 -27.72 19.80
N LYS A 158 -18.03 -27.52 20.68
CA LYS A 158 -17.59 -26.19 21.14
C LYS A 158 -16.07 -26.02 21.00
N ASP A 159 -15.58 -24.79 21.00
CA ASP A 159 -14.14 -24.50 21.14
C ASP A 159 -13.73 -24.69 22.61
N ALA A 160 -12.67 -25.47 22.87
CA ALA A 160 -12.11 -25.63 24.21
C ALA A 160 -11.31 -24.41 24.69
N GLY A 161 -10.77 -23.62 23.75
CA GLY A 161 -9.76 -22.60 24.05
C GLY A 161 -8.49 -23.21 24.65
N VAL A 162 -8.18 -24.47 24.29
CA VAL A 162 -7.05 -25.26 24.78
C VAL A 162 -6.14 -25.62 23.61
N ARG A 163 -4.84 -25.40 23.80
CA ARG A 163 -3.79 -25.64 22.82
C ARG A 163 -2.91 -26.82 23.24
N ILE A 164 -2.69 -27.71 22.30
CA ILE A 164 -1.77 -28.83 22.29
C ILE A 164 -0.52 -28.38 21.52
N ILE A 165 0.66 -28.66 22.07
CA ILE A 165 1.97 -28.48 21.46
C ILE A 165 2.48 -29.86 21.06
N GLN A 166 2.81 -30.02 19.79
CA GLN A 166 3.45 -31.23 19.26
C GLN A 166 4.98 -31.01 19.20
N HIS A 167 5.75 -31.85 19.90
CA HIS A 167 7.20 -31.64 20.08
C HIS A 167 8.08 -32.20 18.96
N ALA A 168 7.54 -33.05 18.10
CA ALA A 168 8.24 -33.62 16.94
C ALA A 168 7.27 -34.11 15.86
N ASP A 169 7.75 -34.16 14.62
CA ASP A 169 7.12 -34.91 13.53
C ASP A 169 7.33 -36.41 13.82
N HIS A 170 6.47 -36.96 14.69
CA HIS A 170 6.42 -38.38 14.99
C HIS A 170 5.25 -38.98 14.21
N THR A 171 5.55 -39.68 13.12
CA THR A 171 4.62 -40.59 12.47
C THR A 171 4.88 -41.98 13.01
N LEU A 172 3.84 -42.62 13.57
CA LEU A 172 3.90 -43.99 14.12
C LEU A 172 4.47 -44.99 13.09
N PHE A 173 4.29 -44.69 11.80
CA PHE A 173 4.84 -45.45 10.67
C PHE A 173 5.28 -44.48 9.56
N LYS A 174 6.53 -44.61 9.10
CA LYS A 174 7.12 -43.74 8.06
C LYS A 174 6.84 -44.18 6.62
N ASP A 175 6.44 -45.44 6.43
CA ASP A 175 6.37 -46.09 5.11
C ASP A 175 4.95 -46.35 4.60
N ILE A 176 3.92 -45.70 5.19
CA ILE A 176 2.53 -45.86 4.73
C ILE A 176 2.33 -45.07 3.43
N SER A 177 1.85 -45.73 2.38
CA SER A 177 1.43 -45.05 1.15
C SER A 177 0.04 -44.42 1.31
N ILE A 178 0.01 -43.20 1.84
CA ILE A 178 -1.21 -42.39 2.03
C ILE A 178 -2.06 -42.35 0.75
N THR A 179 -1.43 -42.06 -0.39
CA THR A 179 -2.12 -41.91 -1.67
C THR A 179 -2.80 -43.21 -2.13
N ASN A 180 -2.17 -44.37 -1.94
CA ASN A 180 -2.77 -45.65 -2.34
C ASN A 180 -3.98 -45.98 -1.47
N ILE A 181 -3.89 -45.77 -0.15
CA ILE A 181 -5.00 -46.04 0.77
C ILE A 181 -6.21 -45.17 0.42
N LEU A 182 -6.01 -43.86 0.17
CA LEU A 182 -7.11 -42.97 -0.24
C LEU A 182 -7.73 -43.39 -1.57
N GLN A 183 -6.92 -43.82 -2.54
CA GLN A 183 -7.42 -44.32 -3.83
C GLN A 183 -8.30 -45.57 -3.66
N GLU A 184 -7.88 -46.52 -2.82
CA GLU A 184 -8.68 -47.70 -2.49
C GLU A 184 -9.99 -47.35 -1.79
N GLU A 185 -9.97 -46.41 -0.84
CA GLU A 185 -11.18 -45.98 -0.11
C GLU A 185 -12.15 -45.21 -1.03
N ILE A 186 -11.65 -44.32 -1.88
CA ILE A 186 -12.46 -43.59 -2.87
C ILE A 186 -13.03 -44.53 -3.92
N ALA A 187 -12.28 -45.53 -4.37
CA ALA A 187 -12.78 -46.50 -5.34
C ALA A 187 -13.98 -47.29 -4.79
N LYS A 188 -14.02 -47.53 -3.47
CA LYS A 188 -15.17 -48.18 -2.79
C LYS A 188 -16.35 -47.22 -2.60
N ASN A 189 -16.07 -45.96 -2.26
CA ASN A 189 -17.08 -44.94 -1.95
C ASN A 189 -16.83 -43.64 -2.73
N PRO A 190 -17.07 -43.60 -4.05
CA PRO A 190 -16.67 -42.49 -4.91
C PRO A 190 -17.42 -41.18 -4.64
N ASP A 191 -18.62 -41.25 -4.04
CA ASP A 191 -19.47 -40.11 -3.72
C ASP A 191 -19.27 -39.56 -2.30
N ASP A 192 -18.38 -40.15 -1.49
CA ASP A 192 -18.12 -39.69 -0.13
C ASP A 192 -17.42 -38.32 -0.16
N SER A 193 -18.12 -37.29 0.32
CA SER A 193 -17.62 -35.91 0.30
C SER A 193 -16.34 -35.69 1.11
N TYR A 194 -16.13 -36.45 2.19
CA TYR A 194 -14.94 -36.31 3.03
C TYR A 194 -13.72 -36.98 2.38
N LEU A 195 -13.90 -38.17 1.80
CA LEU A 195 -12.84 -38.86 1.06
C LEU A 195 -12.37 -38.03 -0.14
N ASN A 196 -13.30 -37.50 -0.95
CA ASN A 196 -12.99 -36.61 -2.06
C ASN A 196 -12.25 -35.34 -1.58
N TYR A 197 -12.64 -34.79 -0.43
CA TYR A 197 -11.98 -33.63 0.17
C TYR A 197 -10.53 -33.93 0.61
N ILE A 198 -10.30 -35.00 1.37
CA ILE A 198 -8.97 -35.38 1.86
C ILE A 198 -8.04 -35.73 0.70
N TYR A 199 -8.53 -36.47 -0.30
CA TYR A 199 -7.74 -36.79 -1.47
C TYR A 199 -7.45 -35.57 -2.34
N GLY A 200 -8.41 -34.65 -2.48
CA GLY A 200 -8.19 -33.35 -3.10
C GLY A 200 -7.06 -32.55 -2.42
N ILE A 201 -7.04 -32.51 -1.09
CA ILE A 201 -5.94 -31.89 -0.33
C ILE A 201 -4.61 -32.60 -0.56
N GLN A 202 -4.60 -33.94 -0.58
CA GLN A 202 -3.38 -34.71 -0.83
C GLN A 202 -2.80 -34.37 -2.21
N LEU A 203 -3.65 -34.31 -3.24
CA LEU A 203 -3.25 -33.89 -4.59
C LEU A 203 -2.77 -32.42 -4.62
N LEU A 204 -3.40 -31.54 -3.85
CA LEU A 204 -2.97 -30.14 -3.70
C LEU A 204 -1.55 -30.05 -3.11
N ASN A 205 -1.25 -30.85 -2.08
CA ASN A 205 0.07 -30.93 -1.45
C ASN A 205 1.14 -31.51 -2.41
N GLU A 206 0.73 -32.38 -3.34
CA GLU A 206 1.54 -32.89 -4.44
C GLU A 206 1.67 -31.89 -5.62
N ASN A 207 1.07 -30.70 -5.53
CA ASN A 207 0.96 -29.67 -6.57
C ASN A 207 0.21 -30.13 -7.85
N LYS A 208 -0.62 -31.17 -7.76
CA LYS A 208 -1.48 -31.66 -8.84
C LYS A 208 -2.81 -30.90 -8.86
N HIS A 209 -2.77 -29.62 -9.23
CA HIS A 209 -3.90 -28.70 -9.11
C HIS A 209 -5.11 -29.08 -9.98
N GLU A 210 -4.91 -29.56 -11.21
CA GLU A 210 -6.01 -30.01 -12.08
C GLU A 210 -6.77 -31.18 -11.46
N GLU A 211 -6.07 -32.24 -11.05
CA GLU A 211 -6.68 -33.42 -10.43
C GLU A 211 -7.35 -33.06 -9.11
N SER A 212 -6.67 -32.28 -8.25
CA SER A 212 -7.21 -31.76 -6.99
C SER A 212 -8.55 -31.06 -7.20
N THR A 213 -8.66 -30.20 -8.21
CA THR A 213 -9.87 -29.43 -8.50
C THR A 213 -11.07 -30.35 -8.76
N VAL A 214 -10.87 -31.47 -9.47
CA VAL A 214 -11.94 -32.43 -9.78
C VAL A 214 -12.50 -33.05 -8.50
N TYR A 215 -11.64 -33.54 -7.62
CA TYR A 215 -12.08 -34.18 -6.37
C TYR A 215 -12.67 -33.16 -5.39
N LEU A 216 -12.09 -31.96 -5.28
CA LEU A 216 -12.64 -30.90 -4.43
C LEU A 216 -14.00 -30.40 -4.94
N GLN A 217 -14.23 -30.34 -6.26
CA GLN A 217 -15.56 -30.02 -6.82
C GLN A 217 -16.59 -31.08 -6.47
N ARG A 218 -16.26 -32.38 -6.63
CA ARG A 218 -17.15 -33.48 -6.22
C ARG A 218 -17.48 -33.43 -4.74
N ALA A 219 -16.50 -33.13 -3.89
CA ALA A 219 -16.75 -32.91 -2.47
C ALA A 219 -17.74 -31.77 -2.23
N CYS A 220 -17.58 -30.63 -2.91
CA CYS A 220 -18.47 -29.46 -2.81
C CYS A 220 -19.91 -29.73 -3.28
N GLU A 221 -20.13 -30.67 -4.21
CA GLU A 221 -21.47 -31.03 -4.68
C GLU A 221 -22.28 -31.81 -3.63
N LYS A 222 -21.60 -32.53 -2.74
CA LYS A 222 -22.22 -33.44 -1.76
C LYS A 222 -22.07 -32.98 -0.31
N VAL A 223 -21.22 -31.99 -0.04
CA VAL A 223 -20.96 -31.49 1.31
C VAL A 223 -22.21 -30.81 1.91
N LYS A 224 -22.50 -31.07 3.18
CA LYS A 224 -23.48 -30.31 3.94
C LYS A 224 -22.81 -29.10 4.57
N GLU A 225 -23.50 -27.96 4.60
CA GLU A 225 -23.00 -26.71 5.19
C GLU A 225 -22.67 -26.85 6.69
N SER A 226 -23.31 -27.78 7.39
CA SER A 226 -23.05 -28.05 8.81
C SER A 226 -21.73 -28.78 9.08
N TYR A 227 -21.04 -29.30 8.05
CA TYR A 227 -19.79 -30.04 8.23
C TYR A 227 -18.63 -29.08 8.52
N LEU A 228 -17.85 -29.39 9.56
CA LEU A 228 -16.72 -28.60 10.04
C LEU A 228 -15.64 -28.39 8.98
N PHE A 229 -15.45 -29.35 8.07
CA PHE A 229 -14.47 -29.24 7.00
C PHE A 229 -14.96 -28.43 5.79
N ALA A 230 -16.25 -28.10 5.70
CA ALA A 230 -16.82 -27.42 4.55
C ALA A 230 -16.13 -26.07 4.25
N PRO A 231 -15.92 -25.15 5.21
CA PRO A 231 -15.23 -23.88 4.92
C PRO A 231 -13.82 -24.09 4.35
N HIS A 232 -13.09 -25.07 4.90
CA HIS A 232 -11.74 -25.40 4.45
C HIS A 232 -11.74 -26.02 3.04
N LEU A 233 -12.74 -26.85 2.72
CA LEU A 233 -12.95 -27.39 1.39
C LEU A 233 -13.14 -26.29 0.34
N TYR A 234 -14.03 -25.32 0.59
CA TYR A 234 -14.20 -24.17 -0.32
C TYR A 234 -12.89 -23.39 -0.49
N LYS A 235 -12.12 -23.20 0.61
CA LYS A 235 -10.82 -22.52 0.57
C LYS A 235 -9.83 -23.26 -0.34
N CYS A 236 -9.72 -24.57 -0.16
CA CYS A 236 -8.81 -25.41 -0.94
C CYS A 236 -9.19 -25.42 -2.42
N LEU A 237 -10.49 -25.50 -2.73
CA LEU A 237 -10.98 -25.43 -4.10
C LEU A 237 -10.62 -24.08 -4.73
N SER A 238 -10.87 -22.98 -4.03
CA SER A 238 -10.47 -21.64 -4.47
C SER A 238 -8.96 -21.56 -4.69
N TRP A 239 -8.14 -22.06 -3.77
CA TRP A 239 -6.68 -22.07 -3.91
C TRP A 239 -6.20 -22.87 -5.12
N SER A 240 -6.81 -24.03 -5.36
CA SER A 240 -6.54 -24.88 -6.53
C SER A 240 -6.85 -24.12 -7.83
N LEU A 241 -8.02 -23.47 -7.92
CA LEU A 241 -8.43 -22.66 -9.07
C LEU A 241 -7.55 -21.43 -9.29
N ILE A 242 -7.14 -20.74 -8.22
CA ILE A 242 -6.20 -19.61 -8.28
C ILE A 242 -4.85 -20.07 -8.84
N SER A 243 -4.34 -21.22 -8.38
CA SER A 243 -3.09 -21.81 -8.85
C SER A 243 -3.14 -22.16 -10.34
N LEU A 244 -4.32 -22.57 -10.83
CA LEU A 244 -4.61 -22.81 -12.25
C LEU A 244 -4.89 -21.54 -13.06
N LYS A 245 -4.83 -20.34 -12.44
CA LYS A 245 -5.21 -19.06 -13.05
C LYS A 245 -6.67 -18.99 -13.53
N ARG A 246 -7.55 -19.85 -13.03
CA ARG A 246 -9.00 -19.89 -13.31
C ARG A 246 -9.74 -18.91 -12.38
N LYS A 247 -9.51 -17.61 -12.58
CA LYS A 247 -9.90 -16.55 -11.64
C LYS A 247 -11.41 -16.42 -11.44
N GLU A 248 -12.19 -16.41 -12.51
CA GLU A 248 -13.66 -16.24 -12.44
C GLU A 248 -14.33 -17.36 -11.63
N GLU A 249 -13.88 -18.60 -11.85
CA GLU A 249 -14.35 -19.75 -11.08
C GLU A 249 -13.92 -19.65 -9.61
N ALA A 250 -12.68 -19.24 -9.35
CA ALA A 250 -12.22 -19.02 -7.98
C ALA A 250 -13.06 -17.97 -7.25
N LEU A 251 -13.38 -16.84 -7.91
CA LEU A 251 -14.25 -15.79 -7.38
C LEU A 251 -15.65 -16.33 -7.07
N SER A 252 -16.25 -17.11 -7.97
CA SER A 252 -17.57 -17.72 -7.75
C SER A 252 -17.58 -18.65 -6.52
N VAL A 253 -16.54 -19.48 -6.36
CA VAL A 253 -16.39 -20.36 -5.19
C VAL A 253 -16.18 -19.55 -3.91
N LEU A 254 -15.39 -18.47 -3.95
CA LEU A 254 -15.14 -17.59 -2.80
C LEU A 254 -16.41 -16.82 -2.39
N GLU A 255 -17.17 -16.28 -3.33
CA GLU A 255 -18.43 -15.58 -3.06
C GLU A 255 -19.46 -16.52 -2.43
N ARG A 256 -19.57 -17.75 -2.94
CA ARG A 256 -20.40 -18.78 -2.33
C ARG A 256 -19.90 -19.12 -0.92
N GLY A 257 -18.60 -19.30 -0.73
CA GLY A 257 -17.99 -19.55 0.58
C GLY A 257 -18.29 -18.44 1.60
N ILE A 258 -18.19 -17.17 1.21
CA ILE A 258 -18.48 -16.01 2.05
C ILE A 258 -19.97 -15.96 2.44
N LYS A 259 -20.87 -16.29 1.50
CA LYS A 259 -22.31 -16.34 1.78
C LYS A 259 -22.65 -17.42 2.81
N LEU A 260 -22.03 -18.59 2.70
CA LEU A 260 -22.29 -19.73 3.57
C LEU A 260 -21.59 -19.61 4.93
N PHE A 261 -20.37 -19.08 4.94
CA PHE A 261 -19.51 -18.99 6.14
C PHE A 261 -18.95 -17.57 6.30
N PRO A 262 -19.78 -16.57 6.63
CA PRO A 262 -19.40 -15.16 6.62
C PRO A 262 -18.32 -14.78 7.65
N VAL A 263 -18.04 -15.64 8.62
CA VAL A 263 -16.99 -15.42 9.63
C VAL A 263 -15.68 -16.18 9.35
N TYR A 264 -15.61 -16.94 8.24
CA TYR A 264 -14.39 -17.64 7.84
C TYR A 264 -13.48 -16.71 7.05
N THR A 265 -12.46 -16.14 7.72
CA THR A 265 -11.78 -14.97 7.16
C THR A 265 -10.85 -15.25 5.98
N ASP A 266 -10.42 -16.49 5.78
CA ASP A 266 -9.50 -16.82 4.67
C ASP A 266 -10.13 -16.51 3.31
N PHE A 267 -11.45 -16.60 3.16
CA PHE A 267 -12.12 -16.27 1.91
C PHE A 267 -11.92 -14.81 1.50
N PHE A 268 -12.03 -13.90 2.47
CA PHE A 268 -11.81 -12.47 2.23
C PHE A 268 -10.35 -12.19 1.87
N VAL A 269 -9.40 -12.89 2.49
CA VAL A 269 -7.99 -12.73 2.14
C VAL A 269 -7.70 -13.20 0.71
N LEU A 270 -8.21 -14.39 0.34
CA LEU A 270 -8.02 -14.94 -1.00
C LEU A 270 -8.71 -14.08 -2.08
N ARG A 271 -9.92 -13.59 -1.79
CA ARG A 271 -10.66 -12.71 -2.72
C ARG A 271 -10.02 -11.32 -2.81
N GLY A 272 -9.56 -10.77 -1.69
CA GLY A 272 -8.79 -9.53 -1.64
C GLY A 272 -7.48 -9.61 -2.44
N GLU A 273 -6.77 -10.75 -2.37
CA GLU A 273 -5.57 -11.01 -3.17
C GLU A 273 -5.89 -11.05 -4.67
N LEU A 274 -7.01 -11.67 -5.07
CA LEU A 274 -7.48 -11.65 -6.46
C LEU A 274 -7.82 -10.23 -6.92
N PHE A 275 -8.57 -9.47 -6.12
CA PHE A 275 -8.88 -8.07 -6.43
C PHE A 275 -7.63 -7.20 -6.54
N LYS A 276 -6.62 -7.42 -5.70
CA LYS A 276 -5.31 -6.77 -5.80
C LYS A 276 -4.65 -7.05 -7.15
N GLN A 277 -4.62 -8.31 -7.59
CA GLN A 277 -4.06 -8.69 -8.89
C GLN A 277 -4.81 -8.07 -10.08
N GLU A 278 -6.12 -7.83 -9.93
CA GLU A 278 -6.97 -7.15 -10.92
C GLU A 278 -6.95 -5.62 -10.82
N LYS A 279 -6.14 -5.06 -9.92
CA LYS A 279 -6.05 -3.63 -9.65
C LYS A 279 -7.36 -3.00 -9.14
N GLN A 280 -8.26 -3.82 -8.58
CA GLN A 280 -9.50 -3.38 -7.93
C GLN A 280 -9.21 -3.11 -6.44
N TYR A 281 -8.40 -2.09 -6.18
CA TYR A 281 -7.81 -1.87 -4.85
C TYR A 281 -8.86 -1.56 -3.77
N GLU A 282 -9.93 -0.85 -4.11
CA GLU A 282 -10.99 -0.51 -3.15
C GLU A 282 -11.70 -1.77 -2.64
N LYS A 283 -11.97 -2.74 -3.51
CA LYS A 283 -12.56 -4.02 -3.12
C LYS A 283 -11.59 -4.87 -2.32
N ALA A 284 -10.31 -4.86 -2.68
CA ALA A 284 -9.27 -5.57 -1.94
C ALA A 284 -9.14 -5.02 -0.50
N VAL A 285 -9.11 -3.69 -0.33
CA VAL A 285 -9.10 -3.05 1.00
C VAL A 285 -10.34 -3.44 1.78
N HIS A 286 -11.52 -3.36 1.18
CA HIS A 286 -12.78 -3.70 1.84
C HIS A 286 -12.78 -5.13 2.42
N ASP A 287 -12.40 -6.12 1.61
CA ASP A 287 -12.34 -7.53 2.06
C ASP A 287 -11.32 -7.72 3.20
N LEU A 288 -10.14 -7.12 3.07
CA LEU A 288 -9.09 -7.27 4.07
C LEU A 288 -9.43 -6.54 5.39
N GLU A 289 -10.09 -5.38 5.33
CA GLU A 289 -10.60 -4.68 6.52
C GLU A 289 -11.74 -5.47 7.18
N GLN A 290 -12.62 -6.09 6.39
CA GLN A 290 -13.65 -6.99 6.91
C GLN A 290 -13.03 -8.19 7.63
N CYS A 291 -11.94 -8.76 7.09
CA CYS A 291 -11.16 -9.81 7.76
C CYS A 291 -10.63 -9.32 9.12
N LEU A 292 -10.08 -8.11 9.21
CA LEU A 292 -9.60 -7.53 10.48
C LEU A 292 -10.74 -7.36 11.49
N GLU A 293 -11.92 -6.91 11.05
CA GLU A 293 -13.07 -6.68 11.93
C GLU A 293 -13.64 -7.99 12.48
N ILE A 294 -13.77 -9.02 11.65
CA ILE A 294 -14.20 -10.35 12.09
C ILE A 294 -13.23 -10.93 13.13
N LYS A 295 -11.91 -10.77 12.93
CA LYS A 295 -10.89 -11.28 13.87
C LYS A 295 -10.92 -10.61 15.25
N LYS A 296 -11.51 -9.41 15.38
CA LYS A 296 -11.71 -8.76 16.70
C LYS A 296 -12.83 -9.43 17.51
N GLN A 297 -13.72 -10.19 16.87
CA GLN A 297 -14.86 -10.79 17.55
C GLN A 297 -14.46 -12.10 18.26
N PRO A 298 -14.62 -12.19 19.59
CA PRO A 298 -14.12 -13.32 20.38
C PRO A 298 -14.86 -14.66 20.16
N ASN A 299 -16.01 -14.65 19.46
CA ASN A 299 -16.97 -15.77 19.42
C ASN A 299 -17.19 -16.41 18.03
N ALA A 300 -16.31 -16.20 17.05
CA ALA A 300 -16.43 -16.90 15.76
C ALA A 300 -16.16 -18.41 15.95
N ALA A 301 -17.22 -19.20 16.09
CA ALA A 301 -17.20 -20.64 16.33
C ALA A 301 -16.97 -21.47 15.05
N ILE A 302 -16.03 -21.06 14.20
CA ILE A 302 -15.62 -21.79 12.99
C ILE A 302 -14.13 -22.15 13.14
N PRO A 303 -13.63 -23.27 12.56
CA PRO A 303 -12.19 -23.49 12.36
C PRO A 303 -11.50 -22.17 12.07
N LYS A 304 -10.63 -21.74 12.98
CA LYS A 304 -10.01 -20.43 12.86
C LYS A 304 -9.21 -20.36 11.57
N PRO A 305 -9.28 -19.23 10.85
CA PRO A 305 -8.59 -19.02 9.58
C PRO A 305 -7.10 -19.35 9.72
N GLU A 306 -6.56 -20.08 8.74
CA GLU A 306 -5.15 -20.48 8.75
C GLU A 306 -4.23 -19.29 8.53
N ILE A 307 -4.71 -18.27 7.80
CA ILE A 307 -3.89 -17.13 7.41
C ILE A 307 -3.62 -16.25 8.62
N HIS A 308 -2.34 -16.18 9.00
CA HIS A 308 -1.88 -15.38 10.13
C HIS A 308 -2.18 -13.89 9.91
N LEU A 309 -2.51 -13.17 10.99
CA LEU A 309 -2.85 -11.75 10.94
C LEU A 309 -1.74 -10.89 10.31
N SER A 310 -0.47 -11.26 10.50
CA SER A 310 0.66 -10.55 9.84
C SER A 310 0.55 -10.57 8.32
N ILE A 311 0.07 -11.66 7.72
CA ILE A 311 -0.08 -11.79 6.26
C ILE A 311 -1.20 -10.86 5.77
N VAL A 312 -2.33 -10.81 6.49
CA VAL A 312 -3.44 -9.91 6.16
C VAL A 312 -2.98 -8.44 6.16
N LEU A 313 -2.20 -8.05 7.17
CA LEU A 313 -1.65 -6.70 7.29
C LEU A 313 -0.59 -6.42 6.22
N GLU A 314 0.23 -7.40 5.85
CA GLU A 314 1.18 -7.31 4.74
C GLU A 314 0.44 -7.09 3.41
N THR A 315 -0.60 -7.87 3.12
CA THR A 315 -1.42 -7.68 1.91
C THR A 315 -2.12 -6.32 1.89
N LEU A 316 -2.66 -5.84 3.03
CA LEU A 316 -3.23 -4.48 3.13
C LEU A 316 -2.18 -3.40 2.84
N ALA A 317 -0.97 -3.58 3.35
CA ALA A 317 0.12 -2.66 3.12
C ALA A 317 0.50 -2.59 1.63
N GLU A 318 0.60 -3.74 0.96
CA GLU A 318 0.87 -3.84 -0.48
C GLU A 318 -0.22 -3.14 -1.31
N VAL A 319 -1.50 -3.37 -0.98
CA VAL A 319 -2.63 -2.71 -1.69
C VAL A 319 -2.56 -1.20 -1.55
N HIS A 320 -2.30 -0.68 -0.34
CA HIS A 320 -2.15 0.76 -0.13
C HIS A 320 -0.89 1.33 -0.78
N GLU A 321 0.20 0.56 -0.87
CA GLU A 321 1.39 0.96 -1.60
C GLU A 321 1.08 1.12 -3.11
N TRP A 322 0.31 0.19 -3.69
CA TRP A 322 -0.11 0.25 -5.09
C TRP A 322 -1.15 1.34 -5.38
N GLN A 323 -1.93 1.76 -4.38
CA GLN A 323 -2.76 2.97 -4.43
C GLN A 323 -1.97 4.28 -4.31
N GLY A 324 -0.66 4.22 -4.05
CA GLY A 324 0.15 5.41 -3.77
C GLY A 324 0.04 5.95 -2.33
N ASN A 325 -0.76 5.31 -1.48
CA ASN A 325 -0.99 5.66 -0.07
C ASN A 325 0.16 5.19 0.84
N LYS A 326 1.38 5.65 0.57
CA LYS A 326 2.62 5.21 1.23
C LYS A 326 2.61 5.32 2.74
N GLN A 327 1.90 6.30 3.29
CA GLN A 327 1.82 6.49 4.74
C GLN A 327 0.95 5.43 5.42
N LYS A 328 -0.19 5.05 4.80
CA LYS A 328 -1.01 3.92 5.29
C LYS A 328 -0.27 2.59 5.12
N ALA A 329 0.36 2.38 3.96
CA ALA A 329 1.17 1.20 3.70
C ALA A 329 2.24 0.99 4.78
N LEU A 330 2.98 2.06 5.13
CA LEU A 330 4.00 2.02 6.17
C LEU A 330 3.45 1.61 7.54
N VAL A 331 2.27 2.09 7.92
CA VAL A 331 1.61 1.71 9.19
C VAL A 331 1.26 0.22 9.19
N TYR A 332 0.68 -0.30 8.11
CA TYR A 332 0.31 -1.71 8.04
C TYR A 332 1.51 -2.65 7.98
N TYR A 333 2.57 -2.32 7.23
CA TYR A 333 3.82 -3.11 7.26
C TYR A 333 4.45 -3.14 8.67
N GLN A 334 4.33 -2.06 9.44
CA GLN A 334 4.80 -2.03 10.82
C GLN A 334 3.98 -2.94 11.73
N GLN A 335 2.66 -2.89 11.63
CA GLN A 335 1.79 -3.79 12.39
C GLN A 335 2.06 -5.26 12.01
N ALA A 336 2.30 -5.54 10.73
CA ALA A 336 2.70 -6.87 10.27
C ALA A 336 4.05 -7.30 10.88
N TYR A 337 5.04 -6.40 10.93
CA TYR A 337 6.36 -6.64 11.52
C TYR A 337 6.28 -6.89 13.04
N ASP A 338 5.46 -6.13 13.77
CA ASP A 338 5.28 -6.31 15.21
C ASP A 338 4.73 -7.70 15.56
N LEU A 339 3.94 -8.30 14.67
CA LEU A 339 3.42 -9.66 14.78
C LEU A 339 4.39 -10.75 14.29
N ASN A 340 5.30 -10.43 13.38
CA ASN A 340 6.28 -11.37 12.82
C ASN A 340 7.66 -10.72 12.64
N ARG A 341 8.37 -10.52 13.76
CA ARG A 341 9.69 -9.85 13.80
C ARG A 341 10.79 -10.60 13.02
N MET A 342 10.58 -11.87 12.69
CA MET A 342 11.56 -12.67 11.95
C MET A 342 11.48 -12.45 10.43
N ASN A 343 10.44 -11.80 9.92
CA ASN A 343 10.30 -11.54 8.49
C ASN A 343 11.18 -10.36 8.05
N GLN A 344 12.39 -10.68 7.57
CA GLN A 344 13.37 -9.71 7.08
C GLN A 344 12.88 -8.86 5.90
N LYS A 345 11.96 -9.39 5.07
CA LYS A 345 11.41 -8.64 3.92
C LYS A 345 10.65 -7.40 4.36
N LEU A 346 9.93 -7.48 5.47
CA LEU A 346 9.18 -6.35 6.04
C LEU A 346 10.12 -5.22 6.45
N ILE A 347 11.30 -5.53 6.98
CA ILE A 347 12.28 -4.52 7.42
C ILE A 347 12.75 -3.68 6.22
N TYR A 348 13.06 -4.32 5.10
CA TYR A 348 13.44 -3.62 3.87
C TYR A 348 12.30 -2.76 3.32
N LYS A 349 11.06 -3.26 3.30
CA LYS A 349 9.91 -2.47 2.85
C LYS A 349 9.62 -1.27 3.72
N ILE A 350 9.71 -1.42 5.04
CA ILE A 350 9.60 -0.30 5.98
C ILE A 350 10.71 0.72 5.72
N GLY A 351 11.95 0.27 5.49
CA GLY A 351 13.10 1.12 5.15
C GLY A 351 12.95 1.90 3.84
N GLU A 352 12.40 1.27 2.80
CA GLU A 352 12.10 1.91 1.53
C GLU A 352 11.02 3.00 1.68
N LEU A 353 9.91 2.67 2.34
CA LEU A 353 8.80 3.59 2.51
C LEU A 353 9.14 4.77 3.44
N THR A 354 9.89 4.55 4.51
CA THR A 354 10.34 5.64 5.40
C THR A 354 11.20 6.68 4.68
N LYS A 355 11.99 6.29 3.68
CA LYS A 355 12.73 7.24 2.82
C LYS A 355 11.78 8.17 2.06
N SER A 356 10.64 7.65 1.60
CA SER A 356 9.66 8.40 0.83
C SER A 356 8.72 9.26 1.69
N VAL A 357 8.35 8.80 2.89
CA VAL A 357 7.40 9.48 3.79
C VAL A 357 8.10 10.41 4.78
N GLY A 358 9.41 10.26 5.01
CA GLY A 358 10.18 11.10 5.94
C GLY A 358 10.09 10.70 7.42
N SER A 359 9.50 9.53 7.73
CA SER A 359 9.26 9.05 9.09
C SER A 359 10.46 8.27 9.67
N ALA A 360 11.56 8.95 9.95
CA ALA A 360 12.81 8.31 10.42
C ALA A 360 12.71 7.67 11.82
N GLN A 361 11.78 8.13 12.66
CA GLN A 361 11.63 7.73 14.06
C GLN A 361 11.30 6.24 14.23
N GLN A 362 10.63 5.64 13.24
CA GLN A 362 10.20 4.24 13.29
C GLN A 362 11.36 3.27 13.08
N LEU A 363 12.27 3.56 12.14
CA LEU A 363 13.50 2.79 11.97
C LEU A 363 14.38 2.86 13.21
N GLU A 364 14.44 4.01 13.89
CA GLU A 364 15.18 4.17 15.13
C GLU A 364 14.61 3.29 16.26
N LYS A 365 13.28 3.15 16.35
CA LYS A 365 12.63 2.24 17.31
C LYS A 365 12.99 0.78 17.00
N MET A 366 12.88 0.36 15.73
CA MET A 366 13.25 -1.00 15.32
C MET A 366 14.72 -1.30 15.62
N LEU A 367 15.59 -0.33 15.41
CA LEU A 367 17.01 -0.44 15.71
C LEU A 367 17.27 -0.66 17.21
N LYS A 368 16.64 0.14 18.08
CA LYS A 368 16.78 -0.02 19.54
C LYS A 368 16.33 -1.42 19.99
N THR A 369 15.19 -1.88 19.50
CA THR A 369 14.69 -3.23 19.79
C THR A 369 15.68 -4.31 19.33
N ALA A 370 16.24 -4.18 18.13
CA ALA A 370 17.21 -5.15 17.61
C ALA A 370 18.52 -5.19 18.42
N VAL A 371 18.95 -4.04 18.97
CA VAL A 371 20.09 -3.95 19.91
C VAL A 371 19.76 -4.65 21.23
N GLU A 372 18.61 -4.35 21.83
CA GLU A 372 18.13 -4.97 23.08
C GLU A 372 18.01 -6.49 22.96
N GLU A 373 17.49 -6.98 21.82
CA GLU A 373 17.35 -8.40 21.51
C GLU A 373 18.66 -9.07 21.05
N LYS A 374 19.75 -8.30 20.85
CA LYS A 374 21.03 -8.76 20.30
C LYS A 374 20.87 -9.49 18.95
N ASN A 375 19.94 -9.04 18.11
CA ASN A 375 19.63 -9.67 16.83
C ASN A 375 20.54 -9.14 15.70
N ILE A 376 21.69 -9.81 15.51
CA ILE A 376 22.70 -9.41 14.52
C ILE A 376 22.13 -9.30 13.09
N GLY A 377 21.26 -10.23 12.70
CA GLY A 377 20.68 -10.23 11.35
C GLY A 377 19.82 -8.99 11.08
N GLN A 378 18.98 -8.59 12.04
CA GLN A 378 18.19 -7.36 11.92
C GLN A 378 19.06 -6.11 11.97
N LEU A 379 20.08 -6.08 12.84
CA LEU A 379 21.01 -4.96 12.95
C LEU A 379 21.74 -4.70 11.63
N MET A 380 22.19 -5.75 10.94
CA MET A 380 22.83 -5.60 9.63
C MET A 380 21.90 -5.00 8.58
N ILE A 381 20.64 -5.44 8.53
CA ILE A 381 19.64 -4.90 7.60
C ILE A 381 19.34 -3.42 7.90
N LEU A 382 19.12 -3.08 9.16
CA LEU A 382 18.83 -1.70 9.56
C LEU A 382 20.03 -0.77 9.33
N MET A 383 21.25 -1.25 9.55
CA MET A 383 22.48 -0.52 9.21
C MET A 383 22.61 -0.26 7.71
N ASP A 384 22.35 -1.25 6.86
CA ASP A 384 22.34 -1.09 5.40
C ASP A 384 21.30 -0.06 4.96
N ILE A 385 20.08 -0.14 5.49
CA ILE A 385 19.02 0.85 5.22
C ILE A 385 19.47 2.26 5.63
N HIS A 386 20.03 2.44 6.82
CA HIS A 386 20.50 3.75 7.27
C HIS A 386 21.71 4.26 6.46
N LEU A 387 22.60 3.38 6.00
CA LEU A 387 23.70 3.73 5.08
C LEU A 387 23.14 4.23 3.74
N GLN A 388 22.17 3.51 3.14
CA GLN A 388 21.52 3.91 1.90
C GLN A 388 20.73 5.23 2.03
N GLN A 389 20.16 5.48 3.21
CA GLN A 389 19.52 6.75 3.57
C GLN A 389 20.51 7.86 3.96
N ARG A 390 21.83 7.59 3.94
CA ARG A 390 22.90 8.53 4.32
C ARG A 390 22.78 9.05 5.76
N LYS A 391 22.18 8.26 6.65
CA LYS A 391 22.00 8.53 8.09
C LYS A 391 23.21 8.01 8.87
N TYR A 392 24.38 8.54 8.56
CA TYR A 392 25.67 8.03 9.07
C TYR A 392 25.81 8.09 10.59
N THR A 393 25.17 9.06 11.25
CA THR A 393 25.12 9.16 12.72
C THR A 393 24.43 7.96 13.34
N GLN A 394 23.33 7.50 12.75
CA GLN A 394 22.58 6.33 13.20
C GLN A 394 23.43 5.07 12.98
N VAL A 395 24.08 4.94 11.83
CA VAL A 395 24.97 3.79 11.54
C VAL A 395 26.11 3.69 12.56
N ILE A 396 26.74 4.83 12.91
CA ILE A 396 27.78 4.87 13.94
C ILE A 396 27.22 4.42 15.29
N PHE A 397 26.04 4.93 15.69
CA PHE A 397 25.38 4.50 16.92
C PHE A 397 25.12 2.98 16.93
N CYS A 398 24.62 2.40 15.82
CA CYS A 398 24.47 0.94 15.71
C CYS A 398 25.79 0.21 15.95
N LEU A 399 26.89 0.70 15.35
CA LEU A 399 28.21 0.09 15.44
C LEU A 399 28.85 0.26 16.83
N ASP A 400 28.51 1.31 17.56
CA ASP A 400 28.97 1.52 18.94
C ASP A 400 28.25 0.53 19.88
N GLU A 401 26.93 0.34 19.73
CA GLU A 401 26.13 -0.57 20.54
C GLU A 401 26.36 -2.05 20.17
N ALA A 402 26.45 -2.38 18.88
CA ALA A 402 26.56 -3.74 18.37
C ALA A 402 28.00 -4.18 18.10
N GLY A 403 29.00 -3.30 18.23
CA GLY A 403 30.39 -3.56 17.86
C GLY A 403 31.01 -4.75 18.60
N SER A 404 30.55 -5.05 19.82
CA SER A 404 30.97 -6.24 20.58
C SER A 404 30.40 -7.55 20.02
N LEU A 405 29.26 -7.50 19.33
CA LEU A 405 28.57 -8.66 18.75
C LEU A 405 29.05 -8.99 17.33
N LEU A 406 29.56 -8.00 16.58
CA LEU A 406 29.91 -8.14 15.17
C LEU A 406 31.26 -8.84 14.90
N GLY A 407 32.08 -9.08 15.92
CA GLY A 407 33.29 -9.92 15.88
C GLY A 407 34.49 -9.39 15.06
N ASN A 408 34.25 -8.65 13.96
CA ASN A 408 35.29 -8.18 13.04
C ASN A 408 35.62 -6.69 13.29
N LYS A 409 36.68 -6.46 14.08
CA LYS A 409 37.14 -5.10 14.46
C LYS A 409 37.52 -4.24 13.26
N ASP A 410 38.15 -4.81 12.23
CA ASP A 410 38.59 -4.08 11.04
C ASP A 410 37.40 -3.62 10.19
N GLN A 411 36.36 -4.46 10.05
CA GLN A 411 35.14 -4.12 9.33
C GLN A 411 34.31 -3.05 10.07
N VAL A 412 34.24 -3.13 11.40
CA VAL A 412 33.60 -2.07 12.20
C VAL A 412 34.36 -0.76 12.06
N ALA A 413 35.69 -0.79 12.13
CA ALA A 413 36.54 0.38 11.94
C ALA A 413 36.40 0.99 10.54
N SER A 414 36.29 0.16 9.48
CA SER A 414 36.13 0.63 8.11
C SER A 414 34.81 1.37 7.88
N ILE A 415 33.69 0.83 8.40
CA ILE A 415 32.38 1.48 8.27
C ILE A 415 32.33 2.77 9.11
N LYS A 416 32.92 2.77 10.32
CA LYS A 416 33.04 4.00 11.14
C LYS A 416 33.89 5.06 10.44
N PHE A 417 35.02 4.67 9.84
CA PHE A 417 35.84 5.56 9.02
C PHE A 417 35.00 6.21 7.92
N PHE A 418 34.33 5.42 7.08
CA PHE A 418 33.48 5.92 6.00
C PHE A 418 32.39 6.86 6.52
N CYS A 419 31.68 6.49 7.59
CA CYS A 419 30.61 7.30 8.17
C CYS A 419 31.14 8.63 8.71
N TYR A 420 32.27 8.65 9.41
CA TYR A 420 32.88 9.89 9.92
C TYR A 420 33.40 10.78 8.79
N MET A 421 33.93 10.20 7.71
CA MET A 421 34.32 10.93 6.49
C MET A 421 33.11 11.59 5.84
N MET A 422 32.03 10.84 5.67
CA MET A 422 30.79 11.39 5.16
C MET A 422 30.18 12.42 6.12
N LEU A 423 30.41 12.37 7.43
CA LEU A 423 30.01 13.46 8.34
C LEU A 423 30.98 14.67 8.32
N GLY A 424 32.11 14.58 7.63
CA GLY A 424 33.16 15.60 7.60
C GLY A 424 33.97 15.72 8.88
N LYS A 425 33.92 14.70 9.75
CA LYS A 425 34.70 14.63 10.99
C LYS A 425 36.05 13.95 10.71
N ILE A 426 36.88 14.56 9.87
CA ILE A 426 38.12 13.99 9.32
C ILE A 426 39.06 13.49 10.43
N LYS A 427 39.27 14.29 11.48
CA LYS A 427 40.12 13.89 12.62
C LYS A 427 39.64 12.59 13.28
N LYS A 428 38.32 12.39 13.40
CA LYS A 428 37.76 11.16 13.96
C LYS A 428 37.92 10.00 12.99
N ALA A 429 37.73 10.23 11.69
CA ALA A 429 37.97 9.21 10.68
C ALA A 429 39.42 8.73 10.67
N ASP A 430 40.39 9.64 10.72
CA ASP A 430 41.83 9.31 10.74
C ASP A 430 42.21 8.41 11.94
N VAL A 431 41.54 8.56 13.09
CA VAL A 431 41.71 7.63 14.23
C VAL A 431 41.35 6.20 13.84
N TYR A 432 40.18 5.98 13.23
CA TYR A 432 39.76 4.64 12.79
C TYR A 432 40.64 4.11 11.66
N PHE A 433 41.08 4.97 10.73
CA PHE A 433 42.04 4.57 9.70
C PHE A 433 43.33 3.99 10.32
N SER A 434 43.87 4.66 11.33
CA SER A 434 45.11 4.23 12.00
C SER A 434 45.00 2.89 12.75
N THR A 435 43.77 2.47 13.10
CA THR A 435 43.53 1.18 13.76
C THR A 435 43.53 -0.02 12.80
N ILE A 436 43.39 0.23 11.50
CA ILE A 436 43.30 -0.82 10.48
C ILE A 436 44.71 -1.14 10.01
N LYS A 437 45.11 -2.40 10.12
CA LYS A 437 46.45 -2.83 9.77
C LYS A 437 46.66 -2.87 8.25
N LYS A 438 47.90 -2.64 7.80
CA LYS A 438 48.26 -2.59 6.38
C LYS A 438 48.13 -3.94 5.64
N ASP A 439 48.16 -5.04 6.37
CA ASP A 439 47.95 -6.41 5.90
C ASP A 439 46.46 -6.80 5.84
N SER A 440 45.57 -5.95 6.36
CA SER A 440 44.11 -6.18 6.31
C SER A 440 43.62 -6.15 4.84
N PRO A 441 42.75 -7.08 4.42
CA PRO A 441 42.18 -7.09 3.07
C PRO A 441 41.31 -5.85 2.77
N LEU A 442 40.92 -5.10 3.81
CA LEU A 442 40.14 -3.88 3.68
C LEU A 442 41.01 -2.61 3.54
N TYR A 443 42.31 -2.68 3.84
CA TYR A 443 43.18 -1.50 3.91
C TYR A 443 43.22 -0.72 2.60
N ASP A 444 43.38 -1.42 1.47
CA ASP A 444 43.46 -0.79 0.14
C ASP A 444 42.19 -0.06 -0.24
N HIS A 445 41.04 -0.67 0.03
CA HIS A 445 39.74 -0.04 -0.23
C HIS A 445 39.59 1.27 0.57
N ILE A 446 40.05 1.28 1.82
CA ILE A 446 39.94 2.43 2.71
C ILE A 446 40.99 3.50 2.34
N LEU A 447 42.19 3.09 1.89
CA LEU A 447 43.22 3.99 1.38
C LEU A 447 42.69 4.81 0.19
N LEU A 448 42.00 4.15 -0.74
CA LEU A 448 41.32 4.79 -1.87
C LEU A 448 40.22 5.77 -1.39
N GLN A 449 39.35 5.36 -0.46
CA GLN A 449 38.34 6.28 0.13
C GLN A 449 38.97 7.48 0.85
N ARG A 450 40.13 7.29 1.50
CA ARG A 450 40.87 8.38 2.16
C ARG A 450 41.37 9.40 1.14
N MET A 451 41.86 8.93 0.00
CA MET A 451 42.28 9.78 -1.12
C MET A 451 41.09 10.61 -1.65
N GLU A 452 39.94 9.98 -1.90
CA GLU A 452 38.72 10.66 -2.34
C GLU A 452 38.29 11.77 -1.38
N SER A 453 38.45 11.55 -0.08
CA SER A 453 38.18 12.59 0.91
C SER A 453 39.21 13.71 0.93
N CYS A 454 40.49 13.44 0.67
CA CYS A 454 41.47 14.51 0.56
C CYS A 454 41.13 15.42 -0.63
N TRP A 455 40.66 14.84 -1.75
CA TRP A 455 40.06 15.62 -2.85
C TRP A 455 38.87 16.44 -2.41
N LEU A 456 37.95 15.89 -1.61
CA LEU A 456 36.78 16.63 -1.12
C LEU A 456 37.19 17.90 -0.33
N TYR A 457 38.25 17.82 0.47
CA TYR A 457 38.69 18.88 1.37
C TYR A 457 39.88 19.73 0.88
N ASN A 458 40.33 19.55 -0.38
CA ASN A 458 41.47 20.27 -0.98
C ASN A 458 42.81 20.03 -0.25
N ASP A 459 43.01 18.86 0.36
CA ASP A 459 44.28 18.51 1.01
C ASP A 459 45.27 17.93 -0.01
N TRP A 460 45.73 18.80 -0.92
CA TRP A 460 46.51 18.38 -2.09
C TRP A 460 47.89 17.80 -1.71
N GLN A 461 48.50 18.30 -0.64
CA GLN A 461 49.78 17.78 -0.15
C GLN A 461 49.63 16.33 0.33
N LYS A 462 48.56 16.02 1.05
CA LYS A 462 48.27 14.65 1.50
C LYS A 462 47.87 13.75 0.34
N THR A 463 47.18 14.26 -0.68
CA THR A 463 46.86 13.47 -1.89
C THR A 463 48.11 12.98 -2.62
N GLU A 464 49.16 13.82 -2.75
CA GLU A 464 50.41 13.40 -3.39
C GLU A 464 51.15 12.32 -2.60
N GLN A 465 51.10 12.38 -1.26
CA GLN A 465 51.66 11.35 -0.39
C GLN A 465 50.91 10.03 -0.52
N LEU A 466 49.57 10.09 -0.53
CA LEU A 466 48.72 8.91 -0.65
C LEU A 466 48.82 8.24 -2.03
N LEU A 467 49.00 9.02 -3.11
CA LEU A 467 49.27 8.45 -4.45
C LEU A 467 50.54 7.61 -4.46
N LYS A 468 51.63 8.10 -3.85
CA LYS A 468 52.87 7.32 -3.72
C LYS A 468 52.67 6.03 -2.93
N GLU A 469 51.84 6.07 -1.88
CA GLU A 469 51.48 4.85 -1.13
C GLU A 469 50.66 3.89 -2.00
N ILE A 470 49.64 4.38 -2.72
CA ILE A 470 48.83 3.60 -3.66
C ILE A 470 49.71 2.92 -4.73
N ASP A 471 50.69 3.64 -5.28
CA ASP A 471 51.60 3.11 -6.30
C ASP A 471 52.42 1.91 -5.78
N GLN A 472 52.82 1.95 -4.51
CA GLN A 472 53.59 0.89 -3.84
C GLN A 472 52.77 -0.35 -3.47
N ARG A 473 51.43 -0.30 -3.49
CA ARG A 473 50.57 -1.43 -3.12
C ARG A 473 50.41 -2.39 -4.29
N GLU A 474 50.95 -3.61 -4.18
CA GLU A 474 50.83 -4.64 -5.23
C GLU A 474 49.39 -5.15 -5.42
N SER A 475 48.58 -5.10 -4.37
CA SER A 475 47.19 -5.56 -4.35
C SER A 475 46.21 -4.65 -5.09
N ILE A 476 46.59 -3.40 -5.40
CA ILE A 476 45.74 -2.46 -6.14
C ILE A 476 46.01 -2.64 -7.63
N ASP A 477 44.94 -2.89 -8.38
CA ASP A 477 45.00 -3.05 -9.84
C ASP A 477 45.68 -1.83 -10.50
N PRO A 478 46.66 -2.03 -11.41
CA PRO A 478 47.31 -0.95 -12.15
C PRO A 478 46.36 0.01 -12.86
N HIS A 479 45.22 -0.46 -13.36
CA HIS A 479 44.20 0.38 -13.97
C HIS A 479 43.56 1.34 -12.95
N ILE A 480 43.31 0.88 -11.72
CA ILE A 480 42.79 1.73 -10.63
C ILE A 480 43.84 2.78 -10.22
N LYS A 481 45.12 2.40 -10.17
CA LYS A 481 46.21 3.36 -9.90
C LYS A 481 46.23 4.47 -10.94
N ASN A 482 46.20 4.10 -12.23
CA ASN A 482 46.15 5.05 -13.34
C ASN A 482 44.91 5.94 -13.29
N LEU A 483 43.72 5.38 -12.98
CA LEU A 483 42.50 6.17 -12.80
C LEU A 483 42.68 7.24 -11.71
N TYR A 484 43.30 6.90 -10.58
CA TYR A 484 43.47 7.83 -9.46
C TYR A 484 44.45 8.96 -9.78
N HIS A 485 45.50 8.70 -10.56
CA HIS A 485 46.37 9.75 -11.12
C HIS A 485 45.61 10.66 -12.09
N VAL A 486 44.81 10.09 -12.99
CA VAL A 486 43.96 10.86 -13.92
C VAL A 486 42.97 11.74 -13.15
N LEU A 487 42.31 11.20 -12.12
CA LEU A 487 41.37 11.95 -11.28
C LEU A 487 42.07 13.08 -10.52
N GLN A 488 43.28 12.85 -9.99
CA GLN A 488 44.10 13.89 -9.37
C GLN A 488 44.36 15.03 -10.35
N ASP A 489 44.81 14.71 -11.57
CA ASP A 489 45.15 15.72 -12.58
C ASP A 489 43.93 16.48 -13.10
N VAL A 490 42.78 15.81 -13.25
CA VAL A 490 41.51 16.45 -13.62
C VAL A 490 41.00 17.36 -12.50
N LEU A 491 41.04 16.91 -11.25
CA LEU A 491 40.56 17.69 -10.09
C LEU A 491 41.48 18.86 -9.74
N THR A 492 42.75 18.79 -10.14
CA THR A 492 43.72 19.90 -10.06
C THR A 492 43.79 20.72 -11.36
N GLU A 493 42.93 20.42 -12.34
CA GLU A 493 42.82 21.10 -13.64
C GLU A 493 44.09 21.08 -14.48
N LYS A 494 45.03 20.17 -14.20
CA LYS A 494 46.25 19.95 -15.02
C LYS A 494 45.90 19.37 -16.39
N ILE A 495 44.85 18.56 -16.45
CA ILE A 495 44.36 17.91 -17.67
C ILE A 495 42.85 18.14 -17.77
N LYS A 496 42.33 18.34 -18.99
CA LYS A 496 40.87 18.41 -19.23
C LYS A 496 40.28 17.01 -19.28
N SER A 497 39.16 16.80 -18.58
CA SER A 497 38.42 15.52 -18.58
C SER A 497 38.11 14.99 -19.98
N ASP A 498 37.85 15.87 -20.95
CA ASP A 498 37.46 15.51 -22.32
C ASP A 498 38.61 14.88 -23.12
N SER A 499 39.85 15.05 -22.64
CA SER A 499 41.06 14.46 -23.26
C SER A 499 41.40 13.07 -22.72
N VAL A 500 40.63 12.56 -21.75
CA VAL A 500 40.83 11.26 -21.12
C VAL A 500 40.12 10.16 -21.94
N LYS A 501 40.75 8.99 -22.04
CA LYS A 501 40.15 7.82 -22.71
C LYS A 501 38.84 7.38 -22.00
N PRO A 502 37.89 6.76 -22.73
CA PRO A 502 36.66 6.24 -22.13
C PRO A 502 36.95 5.29 -20.96
N LEU A 503 36.17 5.44 -19.89
CA LEU A 503 36.31 4.61 -18.70
C LEU A 503 35.83 3.18 -18.96
N THR A 504 36.54 2.20 -18.38
CA THR A 504 36.04 0.83 -18.25
C THR A 504 34.79 0.80 -17.33
N PRO A 505 33.98 -0.28 -17.33
CA PRO A 505 32.77 -0.35 -16.50
C PRO A 505 33.06 -0.21 -14.99
N GLN A 506 34.21 -0.73 -14.55
CA GLN A 506 34.66 -0.64 -13.16
C GLN A 506 35.08 0.78 -12.79
N GLU A 507 35.88 1.44 -13.64
CA GLU A 507 36.29 2.83 -13.44
C GLU A 507 35.07 3.77 -13.45
N TYR A 508 34.12 3.55 -14.37
CA TYR A 508 32.87 4.31 -14.42
C TYR A 508 32.11 4.26 -13.09
N LYS A 509 31.97 3.05 -12.51
CA LYS A 509 31.29 2.86 -11.22
C LYS A 509 31.98 3.67 -10.12
N MET A 510 33.31 3.69 -10.08
CA MET A 510 34.08 4.46 -9.11
C MET A 510 33.90 5.97 -9.28
N VAL A 511 34.06 6.47 -10.51
CA VAL A 511 33.91 7.91 -10.81
C VAL A 511 32.47 8.39 -10.56
N SER A 512 31.47 7.53 -10.83
CA SER A 512 30.06 7.84 -10.56
C SER A 512 29.79 8.00 -9.06
N ILE A 513 30.36 7.12 -8.22
CA ILE A 513 30.25 7.23 -6.76
C ILE A 513 30.95 8.51 -6.26
N LEU A 514 32.13 8.83 -6.80
CA LEU A 514 32.84 10.07 -6.48
C LEU A 514 32.02 11.32 -6.84
N ALA A 515 31.40 11.36 -8.03
CA ALA A 515 30.53 12.45 -8.45
C ALA A 515 29.32 12.62 -7.52
N GLU A 516 28.66 11.51 -7.13
CA GLU A 516 27.57 11.54 -6.14
C GLU A 516 28.02 12.12 -4.79
N ASN A 517 29.21 11.75 -4.32
CA ASN A 517 29.78 12.24 -3.07
C ASN A 517 30.13 13.72 -3.13
N LEU A 518 30.72 14.19 -4.24
CA LEU A 518 31.03 15.61 -4.47
C LEU A 518 29.76 16.47 -4.47
N LEU A 519 28.73 16.06 -5.21
CA LEU A 519 27.43 16.75 -5.23
C LEU A 519 26.80 16.79 -3.85
N TRP A 520 26.86 15.68 -3.11
CA TRP A 520 26.32 15.61 -1.76
C TRP A 520 27.01 16.57 -0.79
N LYS A 521 28.34 16.72 -0.92
CA LYS A 521 29.15 17.66 -0.15
C LYS A 521 29.11 19.10 -0.65
N LYS A 522 28.22 19.44 -1.59
CA LYS A 522 28.12 20.78 -2.19
C LYS A 522 29.46 21.22 -2.81
N GLN A 523 30.14 20.29 -3.48
CA GLN A 523 31.36 20.53 -4.25
C GLN A 523 31.01 20.50 -5.74
N GLU A 524 30.02 21.30 -6.17
CA GLU A 524 29.47 21.24 -7.53
C GLU A 524 30.53 21.54 -8.59
N LYS A 525 31.49 22.45 -8.31
CA LYS A 525 32.59 22.76 -9.22
C LYS A 525 33.43 21.53 -9.58
N LYS A 526 33.82 20.73 -8.58
CA LYS A 526 34.60 19.49 -8.79
C LYS A 526 33.77 18.42 -9.49
N ALA A 527 32.49 18.29 -9.13
CA ALA A 527 31.59 17.37 -9.82
C ALA A 527 31.44 17.73 -11.32
N LYS A 528 31.46 19.01 -11.68
CA LYS A 528 31.48 19.46 -13.09
C LYS A 528 32.79 19.09 -13.80
N LEU A 529 33.94 19.18 -13.12
CA LEU A 529 35.23 18.81 -13.71
C LEU A 529 35.30 17.34 -14.13
N ILE A 530 34.71 16.43 -13.34
CA ILE A 530 34.71 14.99 -13.66
C ILE A 530 33.50 14.54 -14.48
N LEU A 531 32.50 15.41 -14.69
CA LEU A 531 31.28 15.07 -15.42
C LEU A 531 31.57 14.50 -16.82
N PRO A 532 32.48 15.07 -17.64
CA PRO A 532 32.70 14.54 -18.98
C PRO A 532 33.25 13.11 -19.01
N LEU A 533 33.99 12.69 -17.97
CA LEU A 533 34.43 11.30 -17.81
C LEU A 533 33.26 10.31 -17.72
N LEU A 534 32.09 10.78 -17.24
CA LEU A 534 30.87 9.98 -17.10
C LEU A 534 29.94 10.04 -18.32
N LEU A 535 30.26 10.87 -19.31
CA LEU A 535 29.50 10.95 -20.56
C LEU A 535 30.03 9.98 -21.61
N HIS A 536 31.31 9.61 -21.52
CA HIS A 536 31.99 8.74 -22.48
C HIS A 536 32.16 7.32 -21.90
N GLY A 537 31.26 6.39 -22.24
CA GLY A 537 31.42 4.98 -21.87
C GLY A 537 30.25 4.07 -22.23
N HIS A 538 30.55 3.02 -23.01
CA HIS A 538 29.72 1.86 -23.38
C HIS A 538 28.33 2.11 -24.00
N GLN A 539 28.18 1.87 -25.31
CA GLN A 539 26.90 2.01 -25.99
C GLN A 539 25.83 1.00 -25.54
N GLY A 540 24.58 1.46 -25.44
CA GLY A 540 23.40 0.63 -25.19
C GLY A 540 22.48 1.16 -24.08
N LYS A 541 21.35 0.47 -23.87
CA LYS A 541 20.30 0.87 -22.89
C LYS A 541 20.82 1.08 -21.46
N GLU A 542 21.88 0.37 -21.06
CA GLU A 542 22.44 0.47 -19.72
C GLU A 542 23.15 1.82 -19.47
N GLN A 543 23.82 2.38 -20.49
CA GLN A 543 24.43 3.72 -20.40
C GLN A 543 23.35 4.79 -20.29
N TYR A 544 22.28 4.65 -21.06
CA TYR A 544 21.16 5.57 -21.03
C TYR A 544 20.52 5.70 -19.64
N ILE A 545 20.27 4.58 -18.96
CA ILE A 545 19.74 4.57 -17.58
C ILE A 545 20.68 5.32 -16.62
N LYS A 546 22.00 5.17 -16.79
CA LYS A 546 23.00 5.87 -15.98
C LYS A 546 22.98 7.39 -16.21
N LEU A 547 22.80 7.83 -17.46
CA LEU A 547 22.67 9.25 -17.80
C LEU A 547 21.41 9.87 -17.18
N ILE A 548 20.26 9.17 -17.19
CA ILE A 548 19.05 9.64 -16.48
C ILE A 548 19.35 9.86 -15.00
N LYS A 549 19.97 8.88 -14.33
CA LYS A 549 20.33 8.99 -12.90
C LYS A 549 21.24 10.19 -12.64
N LEU A 550 22.24 10.40 -13.50
CA LEU A 550 23.14 11.54 -13.42
C LEU A 550 22.42 12.88 -13.61
N GLY A 551 21.48 12.94 -14.57
CA GLY A 551 20.63 14.09 -14.78
C GLY A 551 19.76 14.41 -13.57
N GLN A 552 19.20 13.38 -12.90
CA GLN A 552 18.40 13.56 -11.68
C GLN A 552 19.23 14.12 -10.51
N LEU A 553 20.49 13.69 -10.37
CA LEU A 553 21.40 14.22 -9.34
C LEU A 553 21.68 15.73 -9.53
N TRP A 554 21.76 16.19 -10.77
CA TRP A 554 21.90 17.62 -11.08
C TRP A 554 20.58 18.38 -10.99
N ALA A 555 19.46 17.74 -11.34
CA ALA A 555 18.13 18.27 -11.11
C ALA A 555 17.85 18.51 -9.62
N ASP A 556 18.35 17.65 -8.72
CA ASP A 556 18.31 17.86 -7.27
C ASP A 556 19.00 19.14 -6.81
N ARG A 557 19.94 19.68 -7.61
CA ARG A 557 20.68 20.92 -7.34
C ARG A 557 20.09 22.13 -8.06
N ASN A 558 19.01 21.93 -8.82
CA ASN A 558 18.41 22.96 -9.66
C ASN A 558 19.43 23.60 -10.63
N ASP A 559 20.43 22.83 -11.09
CA ASP A 559 21.50 23.32 -11.98
C ASP A 559 21.25 22.83 -13.41
N PHE A 560 20.89 23.77 -14.29
CA PHE A 560 20.58 23.48 -15.69
C PHE A 560 21.80 23.11 -16.52
N THR A 561 22.97 23.69 -16.25
CA THR A 561 24.13 23.57 -17.14
C THR A 561 24.60 22.12 -17.30
N PRO A 562 24.78 21.33 -16.21
CA PRO A 562 25.12 19.91 -16.34
C PRO A 562 24.03 19.07 -17.00
N ILE A 563 22.75 19.39 -16.75
CA ILE A 563 21.62 18.69 -17.39
C ILE A 563 21.67 18.88 -18.91
N GLN A 564 21.96 20.10 -19.37
CA GLN A 564 22.12 20.42 -20.79
C GLN A 564 23.27 19.63 -21.42
N VAL A 565 24.43 19.57 -20.75
CA VAL A 565 25.59 18.82 -21.23
C VAL A 565 25.27 17.33 -21.34
N ILE A 566 24.60 16.74 -20.33
CA ILE A 566 24.16 15.34 -20.36
C ILE A 566 23.19 15.11 -21.53
N PHE A 567 22.20 15.98 -21.70
CA PHE A 567 21.24 15.88 -22.81
C PHE A 567 21.93 15.91 -24.19
N GLN A 568 22.95 16.76 -24.35
CA GLN A 568 23.73 16.86 -25.59
C GLN A 568 24.53 15.58 -25.89
N SER A 569 24.96 14.84 -24.86
CA SER A 569 25.70 13.58 -25.01
C SER A 569 24.84 12.40 -25.49
N ILE A 570 23.51 12.48 -25.35
CA ILE A 570 22.59 11.43 -25.80
C ILE A 570 22.53 11.46 -27.33
N LEU A 571 22.57 10.29 -27.98
CA LEU A 571 22.59 10.19 -29.45
C LEU A 571 21.19 10.03 -30.03
N HIS A 572 20.39 9.12 -29.47
CA HIS A 572 19.09 8.76 -30.04
C HIS A 572 17.97 9.75 -29.66
N LYS A 573 17.07 10.05 -30.62
CA LYS A 573 15.97 11.00 -30.44
C LYS A 573 14.96 10.54 -29.37
N ASP A 574 14.63 9.24 -29.35
CA ASP A 574 13.68 8.68 -28.39
C ASP A 574 14.23 8.72 -26.96
N GLU A 575 15.51 8.41 -26.79
CA GLU A 575 16.23 8.52 -25.51
C GLU A 575 16.28 9.97 -25.00
N LYS A 576 16.48 10.95 -25.90
CA LYS A 576 16.40 12.38 -25.56
C LYS A 576 15.02 12.76 -25.04
N LEU A 577 13.97 12.28 -25.69
CA LEU A 577 12.59 12.55 -25.27
C LEU A 577 12.29 11.95 -23.90
N GLU A 578 12.61 10.68 -23.69
CA GLU A 578 12.41 10.02 -22.39
C GLU A 578 13.26 10.69 -21.30
N PHE A 579 14.48 11.14 -21.62
CA PHE A 579 15.33 11.85 -20.66
C PHE A 579 14.67 13.17 -20.24
N LYS A 580 14.17 13.96 -21.20
CA LYS A 580 13.41 15.20 -20.91
C LYS A 580 12.23 14.91 -20.00
N GLN A 581 11.42 13.90 -20.31
CA GLN A 581 10.25 13.53 -19.52
C GLN A 581 10.64 13.19 -18.07
N LYS A 582 11.64 12.31 -17.87
CA LYS A 582 12.10 11.89 -16.54
C LYS A 582 12.68 13.05 -15.72
N ILE A 583 13.46 13.94 -16.34
CA ILE A 583 14.08 15.08 -15.65
C ILE A 583 13.06 16.17 -15.32
N ILE A 584 12.17 16.51 -16.26
CA ILE A 584 11.08 17.48 -16.03
C ILE A 584 10.19 17.00 -14.89
N GLN A 585 9.77 15.74 -14.93
CA GLN A 585 8.98 15.14 -13.87
C GLN A 585 9.68 15.27 -12.50
N HIS A 586 10.98 14.99 -12.44
CA HIS A 586 11.77 15.09 -11.21
C HIS A 586 11.88 16.53 -10.70
N LEU A 587 12.09 17.50 -11.60
CA LEU A 587 12.15 18.93 -11.27
C LEU A 587 10.81 19.45 -10.76
N LEU A 588 9.70 19.04 -11.38
CA LEU A 588 8.34 19.43 -10.97
C LEU A 588 7.98 18.87 -9.59
N ARG A 589 8.43 17.67 -9.23
CA ARG A 589 8.26 17.15 -7.86
C ARG A 589 8.94 18.00 -6.78
N LYS A 590 9.94 18.81 -7.16
CA LYS A 590 10.68 19.72 -6.28
C LYS A 590 10.34 21.20 -6.51
N ASP A 591 9.27 21.47 -7.27
CA ASP A 591 8.80 22.82 -7.61
C ASP A 591 9.85 23.69 -8.33
N TYR A 592 10.77 23.07 -9.08
CA TYR A 592 11.79 23.74 -9.89
C TYR A 592 11.27 24.07 -11.30
N LEU A 593 10.18 24.84 -11.38
CA LEU A 593 9.46 25.15 -12.63
C LEU A 593 10.34 25.82 -13.70
N LEU A 594 11.13 26.83 -13.33
CA LEU A 594 11.96 27.57 -14.29
C LEU A 594 13.01 26.68 -14.97
N THR A 595 13.62 25.77 -14.22
CA THR A 595 14.60 24.81 -14.76
C THR A 595 13.90 23.75 -15.60
N ALA A 596 12.71 23.29 -15.18
CA ALA A 596 11.89 22.38 -15.98
C ALA A 596 11.55 22.97 -17.36
N ASN A 597 11.21 24.27 -17.42
CA ASN A 597 10.98 24.98 -18.69
C ASN A 597 12.24 25.04 -19.56
N LYS A 598 13.40 25.34 -18.97
CA LYS A 598 14.68 25.33 -19.71
C LYS A 598 14.98 23.95 -20.29
N VAL A 599 14.69 22.88 -19.54
CA VAL A 599 14.84 21.48 -20.01
C VAL A 599 13.82 21.17 -21.11
N ASN A 600 12.58 21.66 -20.99
CA ASN A 600 11.57 21.48 -22.04
C ASN A 600 12.01 22.10 -23.37
N ASN A 601 12.71 23.24 -23.32
CA ASN A 601 13.22 23.93 -24.50
C ASN A 601 14.50 23.31 -25.11
N LEU A 602 15.00 22.18 -24.57
CA LEU A 602 16.14 21.48 -25.14
C LEU A 602 15.75 20.67 -26.39
N GLY A 603 16.55 20.81 -27.45
CA GLY A 603 16.39 20.06 -28.70
C GLY A 603 15.16 20.48 -29.50
N GLU A 604 14.67 19.57 -30.35
CA GLU A 604 13.44 19.80 -31.11
C GLU A 604 12.20 19.76 -30.20
N ALA A 605 11.18 20.54 -30.58
CA ALA A 605 9.87 20.49 -29.94
C ALA A 605 9.24 19.11 -30.17
N ALA A 606 8.89 18.43 -29.08
CA ALA A 606 8.22 17.15 -29.08
C ALA A 606 7.26 17.12 -27.88
N SER A 607 6.09 16.50 -28.04
CA SER A 607 5.13 16.38 -26.95
C SER A 607 5.70 15.51 -25.83
N LEU A 608 5.51 15.96 -24.60
CA LEU A 608 5.82 15.21 -23.37
C LEU A 608 4.60 14.42 -22.87
N GLY A 609 3.51 14.36 -23.64
CA GLY A 609 2.24 13.76 -23.27
C GLY A 609 1.65 14.44 -22.03
N THR A 610 1.37 13.66 -20.99
CA THR A 610 0.79 14.16 -19.72
C THR A 610 1.55 15.32 -19.08
N LEU A 611 2.87 15.40 -19.27
CA LEU A 611 3.70 16.46 -18.68
C LEU A 611 3.48 17.82 -19.36
N ASP A 612 2.99 17.86 -20.60
CA ASP A 612 2.66 19.12 -21.27
C ASP A 612 1.54 19.85 -20.52
N TYR A 613 0.49 19.13 -20.11
CA TYR A 613 -0.60 19.66 -19.29
C TYR A 613 -0.13 20.16 -17.93
N VAL A 614 0.72 19.39 -17.25
CA VAL A 614 1.26 19.76 -15.92
C VAL A 614 2.21 20.96 -16.00
N LEU A 615 3.06 21.03 -17.03
CA LEU A 615 3.94 22.18 -17.25
C LEU A 615 3.13 23.42 -17.60
N TRP A 616 2.15 23.28 -18.48
CA TRP A 616 1.26 24.37 -18.86
C TRP A 616 0.50 24.91 -17.64
N SER A 617 -0.13 24.04 -16.85
CA SER A 617 -0.93 24.45 -15.69
C SER A 617 -0.08 25.22 -14.68
N ARG A 618 1.10 24.72 -14.35
CA ARG A 618 2.02 25.39 -13.43
C ARG A 618 2.55 26.72 -13.95
N ASN A 619 2.87 26.79 -15.23
CA ASN A 619 3.30 28.05 -15.85
C ASN A 619 2.16 29.07 -15.86
N PHE A 620 0.96 28.63 -16.19
CA PHE A 620 -0.23 29.48 -16.22
C PHE A 620 -0.53 30.06 -14.83
N VAL A 621 -0.57 29.20 -13.79
CA VAL A 621 -0.80 29.62 -12.40
C VAL A 621 0.33 30.52 -11.90
N TRP A 622 1.59 30.16 -12.13
CA TRP A 622 2.75 30.96 -11.69
C TRP A 622 2.74 32.38 -12.29
N LYS A 623 2.44 32.51 -13.59
CA LYS A 623 2.31 33.83 -14.24
C LYS A 623 1.15 34.63 -13.68
N LEU A 624 0.01 33.97 -13.42
CA LEU A 624 -1.19 34.58 -12.87
C LEU A 624 -0.93 35.12 -11.46
N GLU A 625 -0.31 34.32 -10.60
CA GLU A 625 0.12 34.74 -9.25
C GLU A 625 1.04 35.95 -9.32
N LYS A 626 2.04 35.95 -10.21
CA LYS A 626 2.95 37.09 -10.39
C LYS A 626 2.24 38.35 -10.89
N CYS A 627 1.19 38.20 -11.70
CA CYS A 627 0.37 39.31 -12.15
C CYS A 627 -0.42 39.92 -10.97
N ILE A 628 -1.07 39.07 -10.18
CA ILE A 628 -1.89 39.49 -9.04
C ILE A 628 -1.02 40.08 -7.91
N GLU A 629 0.13 39.49 -7.60
CA GLU A 629 1.08 40.01 -6.59
C GLU A 629 1.53 41.44 -6.90
N LYS A 630 1.71 41.78 -8.19
CA LYS A 630 2.08 43.14 -8.61
C LYS A 630 0.91 44.12 -8.47
N ALA A 631 -0.31 43.66 -8.71
CA ALA A 631 -1.53 44.45 -8.56
C ALA A 631 -1.90 44.71 -7.10
N GLN A 632 -1.58 43.75 -6.21
CA GLN A 632 -1.89 43.77 -4.78
C GLN A 632 -0.73 43.20 -3.97
N PRO A 633 0.11 44.07 -3.39
CA PRO A 633 1.20 43.61 -2.53
C PRO A 633 0.65 42.98 -1.24
N ARG A 634 1.26 41.87 -0.82
CA ARG A 634 0.84 40.91 0.24
C ARG A 634 0.32 41.47 1.58
N LYS A 635 0.52 42.75 1.91
CA LYS A 635 0.12 43.34 3.21
C LYS A 635 -1.40 43.48 3.41
N SER A 636 -2.23 43.31 2.37
CA SER A 636 -3.70 43.32 2.47
C SER A 636 -4.39 41.95 2.40
N ILE A 637 -3.64 40.86 2.17
CA ILE A 637 -4.21 39.57 1.72
C ILE A 637 -4.50 38.61 2.89
N THR A 638 -3.86 38.78 4.05
CA THR A 638 -3.96 37.83 5.19
C THR A 638 -5.32 37.77 5.88
N LYS A 639 -6.35 38.51 5.42
CA LYS A 639 -7.71 38.49 5.98
C LYS A 639 -8.82 38.64 4.93
N VAL A 640 -8.64 38.21 3.69
CA VAL A 640 -9.78 38.03 2.79
C VAL A 640 -10.38 36.65 3.09
N ASN A 641 -11.38 36.63 3.98
CA ASN A 641 -12.17 35.45 4.29
C ASN A 641 -12.61 34.73 3.00
N ASN A 642 -12.63 33.39 3.00
CA ASN A 642 -13.21 32.50 1.98
C ASN A 642 -14.71 32.73 1.69
N THR A 643 -15.30 33.82 2.19
CA THR A 643 -16.67 34.20 1.90
C THR A 643 -16.68 35.09 0.66
N SER A 644 -17.17 34.53 -0.45
CA SER A 644 -17.53 35.29 -1.64
C SER A 644 -18.30 36.56 -1.26
N PRO A 645 -17.92 37.75 -1.76
CA PRO A 645 -18.69 38.97 -1.53
C PRO A 645 -20.09 38.94 -2.16
N PHE A 646 -20.40 37.94 -2.99
CA PHE A 646 -21.67 37.77 -3.70
C PHE A 646 -22.51 36.59 -3.19
N LYS A 647 -22.05 35.85 -2.18
CA LYS A 647 -22.84 34.77 -1.58
C LYS A 647 -23.93 35.35 -0.70
N THR A 648 -25.12 35.55 -1.28
CA THR A 648 -26.29 36.04 -0.54
C THR A 648 -26.77 34.94 0.42
N LYS A 649 -26.93 35.27 1.69
CA LYS A 649 -27.54 34.36 2.70
C LYS A 649 -29.04 34.59 2.81
N GLU A 650 -29.66 35.04 1.73
CA GLU A 650 -31.07 35.42 1.74
C GLU A 650 -31.93 34.19 2.02
N LYS A 651 -32.85 34.33 2.97
CA LYS A 651 -33.71 33.22 3.39
C LYS A 651 -34.93 33.15 2.48
N PRO A 652 -35.34 31.94 2.06
CA PRO A 652 -36.50 31.77 1.20
C PRO A 652 -37.78 32.25 1.88
N SER A 653 -38.67 32.84 1.09
CA SER A 653 -39.99 33.24 1.58
C SER A 653 -40.81 32.00 1.97
N LYS A 654 -41.81 32.19 2.86
CA LYS A 654 -42.74 31.10 3.23
C LYS A 654 -43.45 30.50 2.01
N ALA A 655 -43.77 31.33 1.02
CA ALA A 655 -44.40 30.89 -0.23
C ALA A 655 -43.47 30.02 -1.07
N LEU A 656 -42.19 30.39 -1.19
CA LEU A 656 -41.19 29.60 -1.92
C LEU A 656 -40.92 28.25 -1.23
N LEU A 657 -40.83 28.23 0.10
CA LEU A 657 -40.69 27.00 0.88
C LEU A 657 -41.91 26.08 0.72
N ALA A 658 -43.13 26.62 0.78
CA ALA A 658 -44.35 25.85 0.58
C ALA A 658 -44.43 25.26 -0.85
N PHE A 659 -44.01 26.03 -1.85
CA PHE A 659 -43.91 25.54 -3.23
C PHE A 659 -42.89 24.40 -3.36
N TYR A 660 -41.70 24.55 -2.79
CA TYR A 660 -40.66 23.51 -2.78
C TYR A 660 -41.13 22.23 -2.09
N GLN A 661 -41.77 22.33 -0.92
CA GLN A 661 -42.31 21.17 -0.19
C GLN A 661 -43.38 20.43 -1.00
N ASN A 662 -44.28 21.17 -1.64
CA ASN A 662 -45.29 20.58 -2.52
C ASN A 662 -44.70 19.86 -3.74
N LEU A 663 -43.59 20.37 -4.29
CA LEU A 663 -42.88 19.70 -5.38
C LEU A 663 -42.20 18.41 -4.92
N ARG A 664 -41.56 18.39 -3.75
CA ARG A 664 -40.94 17.19 -3.17
C ARG A 664 -41.95 16.05 -2.97
N ILE A 665 -43.17 16.38 -2.51
CA ILE A 665 -44.24 15.38 -2.32
C ILE A 665 -44.65 14.72 -3.66
N LYS A 666 -44.56 15.46 -4.76
CA LYS A 666 -44.93 14.96 -6.09
C LYS A 666 -43.82 14.12 -6.76
N ASP A 667 -42.58 14.23 -6.29
CA ASP A 667 -41.45 13.43 -6.76
C ASP A 667 -41.31 12.17 -5.91
N LYS A 668 -41.70 11.01 -6.48
CA LYS A 668 -41.67 9.71 -5.76
C LYS A 668 -40.25 9.30 -5.36
N GLU A 669 -39.23 9.60 -6.16
CA GLU A 669 -37.84 9.22 -5.89
C GLU A 669 -37.17 10.15 -4.85
N ALA A 670 -37.53 11.44 -4.83
CA ALA A 670 -37.04 12.37 -3.80
C ALA A 670 -37.61 12.05 -2.41
N SER A 671 -38.80 11.44 -2.35
CA SER A 671 -39.48 11.05 -1.10
C SER A 671 -38.74 9.95 -0.32
N GLU A 672 -38.03 9.06 -1.00
CA GLU A 672 -37.25 7.98 -0.37
C GLU A 672 -35.86 8.44 0.10
N ARG A 673 -35.29 9.49 -0.52
CA ARG A 673 -33.90 9.91 -0.24
C ARG A 673 -33.74 10.94 0.87
N THR A 674 -34.79 11.64 1.31
CA THR A 674 -34.61 12.79 2.23
C THR A 674 -35.84 13.11 3.11
N MET A 675 -35.99 12.42 4.24
CA MET A 675 -36.76 12.92 5.40
C MET A 675 -35.88 13.28 6.62
N GLU A 676 -34.57 13.46 6.41
CA GLU A 676 -33.66 13.94 7.46
C GLU A 676 -32.98 15.24 7.01
N GLY A 677 -33.48 16.39 7.46
CA GLY A 677 -32.83 17.68 7.26
C GLY A 677 -33.73 18.87 7.54
N ASN A 678 -33.33 19.73 8.48
CA ASN A 678 -34.03 20.97 8.82
C ASN A 678 -33.89 21.98 7.65
N ASP A 679 -34.92 22.12 6.81
CA ASP A 679 -34.95 23.06 5.66
C ASP A 679 -34.83 24.55 6.08
N THR A 680 -34.85 24.84 7.38
CA THR A 680 -34.76 26.18 7.97
C THR A 680 -33.39 26.87 7.82
N ASN A 681 -32.36 26.12 7.40
CA ASN A 681 -31.00 26.62 7.19
C ASN A 681 -30.60 26.83 5.72
N LYS A 682 -31.48 26.56 4.75
CA LYS A 682 -31.19 26.71 3.31
C LYS A 682 -31.42 28.15 2.81
N THR A 683 -30.62 28.60 1.83
CA THR A 683 -30.75 29.92 1.18
C THR A 683 -31.74 29.89 0.01
N CYS A 684 -32.15 31.07 -0.49
CA CYS A 684 -32.94 31.19 -1.73
C CYS A 684 -32.27 30.46 -2.89
N ALA A 685 -30.95 30.60 -3.03
CA ALA A 685 -30.17 29.95 -4.07
C ALA A 685 -30.28 28.41 -3.98
N ASP A 686 -30.10 27.86 -2.79
CA ASP A 686 -30.18 26.40 -2.54
C ASP A 686 -31.58 25.84 -2.84
N ILE A 687 -32.63 26.57 -2.45
CA ILE A 687 -34.02 26.13 -2.70
C ILE A 687 -34.33 26.13 -4.20
N HIS A 688 -33.97 27.19 -4.92
CA HIS A 688 -34.17 27.23 -6.37
C HIS A 688 -33.37 26.16 -7.10
N PHE A 689 -32.14 25.87 -6.66
CA PHE A 689 -31.34 24.79 -7.22
C PHE A 689 -32.01 23.42 -7.03
N ASN A 690 -32.47 23.12 -5.81
CA ASN A 690 -33.17 21.86 -5.53
C ASN A 690 -34.49 21.74 -6.31
N ILE A 691 -35.21 22.85 -6.54
CA ILE A 691 -36.39 22.88 -7.42
C ILE A 691 -35.99 22.50 -8.86
N GLY A 692 -34.86 23.02 -9.33
CA GLY A 692 -34.30 22.67 -10.64
C GLY A 692 -34.03 21.18 -10.77
N GLU A 693 -33.40 20.55 -9.78
CA GLU A 693 -33.13 19.10 -9.79
C GLU A 693 -34.43 18.28 -9.81
N ILE A 694 -35.45 18.68 -9.04
CA ILE A 694 -36.76 18.01 -9.06
C ILE A 694 -37.40 18.11 -10.45
N PHE A 695 -37.37 19.29 -11.08
CA PHE A 695 -37.92 19.44 -12.43
C PHE A 695 -37.13 18.66 -13.48
N GLU A 696 -35.81 18.57 -13.34
CA GLU A 696 -34.95 17.76 -14.20
C GLU A 696 -35.31 16.27 -14.09
N ASN A 697 -35.52 15.76 -12.87
CA ASN A 697 -36.01 14.38 -12.64
C ASN A 697 -37.38 14.15 -13.29
N MET A 698 -38.26 15.16 -13.25
CA MET A 698 -39.57 15.13 -13.91
C MET A 698 -39.49 15.35 -15.43
N GLN A 699 -38.29 15.46 -16.02
CA GLN A 699 -38.07 15.76 -17.44
C GLN A 699 -38.67 17.10 -17.92
N LYS A 700 -38.88 18.06 -16.99
CA LYS A 700 -39.38 19.41 -17.26
C LYS A 700 -38.22 20.39 -17.42
N ILE A 701 -37.55 20.31 -18.57
CA ILE A 701 -36.27 20.99 -18.82
C ILE A 701 -36.39 22.53 -18.80
N ASN A 702 -37.48 23.09 -19.33
CA ASN A 702 -37.68 24.55 -19.35
C ASN A 702 -37.87 25.12 -17.94
N GLU A 703 -38.65 24.43 -17.11
CA GLU A 703 -38.88 24.79 -15.71
C GLU A 703 -37.62 24.60 -14.86
N ALA A 704 -36.85 23.53 -15.13
CA ALA A 704 -35.54 23.30 -14.51
C ALA A 704 -34.57 24.44 -14.86
N PHE A 705 -34.50 24.84 -16.13
CA PHE A 705 -33.66 25.95 -16.59
C PHE A 705 -34.00 27.25 -15.87
N ILE A 706 -35.29 27.61 -15.78
CA ILE A 706 -35.74 28.82 -15.07
C ILE A 706 -35.37 28.75 -13.58
N ALA A 707 -35.53 27.59 -12.94
CA ALA A 707 -35.17 27.40 -11.54
C ALA A 707 -33.65 27.57 -11.32
N TYR A 708 -32.82 27.03 -12.21
CA TYR A 708 -31.37 27.24 -12.16
C TYR A 708 -30.97 28.69 -12.43
N LEU A 709 -31.60 29.38 -13.39
CA LEU A 709 -31.39 30.81 -13.60
C LEU A 709 -31.70 31.63 -12.34
N ARG A 710 -32.76 31.29 -11.61
CA ARG A 710 -33.07 31.92 -10.32
C ARG A 710 -32.01 31.63 -9.27
N SER A 711 -31.51 30.40 -9.19
CA SER A 711 -30.41 30.08 -8.26
C SER A 711 -29.16 30.91 -8.53
N LEU A 712 -28.81 31.13 -9.81
CA LEU A 712 -27.65 31.92 -10.22
C LEU A 712 -27.82 33.43 -9.95
N GLN A 713 -29.04 33.96 -9.97
CA GLN A 713 -29.27 35.37 -9.59
C GLN A 713 -28.90 35.66 -8.12
N TRP A 714 -29.07 34.67 -7.25
CA TRP A 714 -28.77 34.77 -5.82
C TRP A 714 -27.31 34.44 -5.48
N ASP A 715 -26.68 33.55 -6.25
CA ASP A 715 -25.27 33.16 -6.08
C ASP A 715 -24.58 32.99 -7.46
N PRO A 716 -24.21 34.10 -8.11
CA PRO A 716 -23.72 34.08 -9.49
C PRO A 716 -22.33 33.44 -9.62
N GLU A 717 -21.58 33.30 -8.54
CA GLU A 717 -20.27 32.65 -8.54
C GLU A 717 -20.34 31.13 -8.39
N ASN A 718 -21.53 30.56 -8.18
CA ASN A 718 -21.70 29.15 -7.91
C ASN A 718 -21.50 28.30 -9.17
N GLU A 719 -20.37 27.60 -9.23
CA GLU A 719 -19.95 26.80 -10.38
C GLU A 719 -20.92 25.65 -10.70
N GLN A 720 -21.58 25.06 -9.70
CA GLN A 720 -22.56 24.00 -9.90
C GLN A 720 -23.77 24.53 -10.68
N PHE A 721 -24.22 25.75 -10.34
CA PHE A 721 -25.36 26.39 -11.00
C PHE A 721 -25.00 26.77 -12.44
N GLN A 722 -23.83 27.38 -12.63
CA GLN A 722 -23.31 27.73 -13.96
C GLN A 722 -23.24 26.49 -14.87
N THR A 723 -22.69 25.38 -14.36
CA THR A 723 -22.55 24.13 -15.13
C THR A 723 -23.90 23.56 -15.57
N LYS A 724 -24.90 23.54 -14.68
CA LYS A 724 -26.26 23.08 -15.01
C LYS A 724 -26.91 23.95 -16.09
N ILE A 725 -26.79 25.27 -15.98
CA ILE A 725 -27.32 26.23 -16.96
C ILE A 725 -26.66 26.01 -18.32
N SER A 726 -25.32 25.95 -18.38
CA SER A 726 -24.59 25.73 -19.64
C SER A 726 -24.95 24.40 -20.30
N ASN A 727 -25.09 23.32 -19.53
CA ASN A 727 -25.45 22.00 -20.07
C ASN A 727 -26.87 21.98 -20.67
N ILE A 728 -27.85 22.59 -20.00
CA ILE A 728 -29.22 22.66 -20.51
C ILE A 728 -29.28 23.54 -21.76
N PHE A 729 -28.62 24.70 -21.71
CA PHE A 729 -28.59 25.64 -22.83
C PHE A 729 -27.98 25.03 -24.09
N ARG A 730 -26.87 24.28 -23.94
CA ARG A 730 -26.20 23.59 -25.06
C ARG A 730 -27.13 22.62 -25.79
N ASN A 731 -28.00 21.94 -25.06
CA ASN A 731 -28.90 20.93 -25.62
C ASN A 731 -30.23 21.53 -26.13
N ASN A 732 -30.59 22.77 -25.75
CA ASN A 732 -31.90 23.37 -26.00
C ASN A 732 -31.78 24.88 -26.31
N GLN A 733 -30.86 25.23 -27.22
CA GLN A 733 -30.45 26.62 -27.44
C GLN A 733 -31.61 27.53 -27.85
N THR A 734 -32.50 27.05 -28.73
CA THR A 734 -33.63 27.83 -29.27
C THR A 734 -34.64 28.15 -28.17
N GLU A 735 -35.06 27.14 -27.40
CA GLU A 735 -36.02 27.27 -26.32
C GLU A 735 -35.47 28.11 -25.18
N CYS A 736 -34.21 27.90 -24.79
CA CYS A 736 -33.57 28.66 -23.73
C CYS A 736 -33.39 30.14 -24.11
N SER A 737 -33.01 30.44 -25.35
CA SER A 737 -32.90 31.82 -25.85
C SER A 737 -34.28 32.52 -25.83
N ALA A 738 -35.32 31.82 -26.28
CA ALA A 738 -36.69 32.33 -26.21
C ALA A 738 -37.14 32.61 -24.77
N ILE A 739 -36.71 31.81 -23.78
CA ILE A 739 -36.98 32.06 -22.36
C ILE A 739 -36.28 33.34 -21.87
N LEU A 740 -35.00 33.51 -22.20
CA LEU A 740 -34.22 34.70 -21.79
C LEU A 740 -34.84 35.99 -22.35
N GLU A 741 -35.32 35.97 -23.59
CA GLU A 741 -35.91 37.12 -24.29
C GLU A 741 -37.35 37.45 -23.87
N ARG A 742 -38.02 36.62 -23.06
CA ARG A 742 -39.39 36.90 -22.60
C ARG A 742 -39.43 38.19 -21.81
N LYS A 743 -40.34 39.11 -22.15
CA LYS A 743 -40.52 40.37 -21.39
C LYS A 743 -41.01 40.18 -19.95
N CYS A 744 -41.65 39.05 -19.64
CA CYS A 744 -42.46 38.88 -18.43
C CYS A 744 -41.73 38.41 -17.15
N TRP A 745 -40.40 38.18 -17.17
CA TRP A 745 -39.66 37.83 -15.95
C TRP A 745 -38.93 39.04 -15.36
N GLN A 746 -38.99 39.16 -14.01
CA GLN A 746 -38.31 40.16 -13.18
C GLN A 746 -37.10 39.53 -12.50
N LEU A 747 -36.06 40.33 -12.23
CA LEU A 747 -34.92 39.89 -11.45
C LEU A 747 -35.32 39.71 -9.98
N GLU A 748 -34.96 38.55 -9.42
CA GLU A 748 -35.22 38.21 -8.02
C GLU A 748 -33.96 38.39 -7.17
N GLY A 749 -32.76 38.28 -7.74
CA GLY A 749 -31.48 38.38 -7.01
C GLY A 749 -30.92 39.80 -6.84
N SER A 750 -29.89 39.92 -5.99
CA SER A 750 -29.38 41.22 -5.54
C SER A 750 -28.13 41.73 -6.26
N VAL A 751 -27.58 40.98 -7.23
CA VAL A 751 -26.25 41.26 -7.82
C VAL A 751 -26.35 42.12 -9.09
N PHE A 752 -27.32 41.83 -9.95
CA PHE A 752 -27.56 42.56 -11.20
C PHE A 752 -28.76 43.49 -11.04
N TYR A 753 -28.65 44.73 -11.51
CA TYR A 753 -29.74 45.72 -11.39
C TYR A 753 -30.63 45.76 -12.64
N GLN A 754 -30.06 45.47 -13.80
CA GLN A 754 -30.78 45.42 -15.07
C GLN A 754 -30.87 43.99 -15.58
N LYS A 755 -32.01 43.67 -16.17
CA LYS A 755 -32.28 42.35 -16.73
C LYS A 755 -31.36 42.05 -17.91
N GLU A 756 -31.11 43.06 -18.72
CA GLU A 756 -30.23 43.02 -19.89
C GLU A 756 -28.81 42.63 -19.47
N ASP A 757 -28.27 43.23 -18.40
CA ASP A 757 -26.96 42.91 -17.83
C ASP A 757 -26.86 41.44 -17.42
N PHE A 758 -27.89 40.92 -16.74
CA PHE A 758 -27.91 39.52 -16.31
C PHE A 758 -27.99 38.55 -17.50
N ILE A 759 -28.76 38.90 -18.54
CA ILE A 759 -28.82 38.10 -19.77
C ILE A 759 -27.45 38.07 -20.46
N TYR A 760 -26.79 39.21 -20.62
CA TYR A 760 -25.44 39.27 -21.19
C TYR A 760 -24.43 38.51 -20.34
N TYR A 761 -24.56 38.56 -19.01
CA TYR A 761 -23.72 37.77 -18.11
C TYR A 761 -23.91 36.26 -18.34
N ILE A 762 -25.16 35.77 -18.45
CA ILE A 762 -25.44 34.36 -18.73
C ILE A 762 -24.86 33.94 -20.09
N LEU A 763 -25.09 34.73 -21.14
CA LEU A 763 -24.58 34.42 -22.48
C LEU A 763 -23.05 34.43 -22.51
N GLY A 764 -22.42 35.40 -21.83
CA GLY A 764 -20.98 35.46 -21.63
C GLY A 764 -20.45 34.24 -20.88
N LEU A 765 -21.10 33.82 -19.79
CA LEU A 765 -20.76 32.63 -19.02
C LEU A 765 -20.83 31.35 -19.86
N ILE A 766 -21.91 31.18 -20.63
CA ILE A 766 -22.10 30.01 -21.50
C ILE A 766 -20.95 29.94 -22.51
N HIS A 767 -20.67 31.04 -23.21
CA HIS A 767 -19.54 31.08 -24.15
C HIS A 767 -18.19 30.90 -23.47
N PHE A 768 -18.01 31.40 -22.24
CA PHE A 768 -16.79 31.18 -21.48
C PHE A 768 -16.58 29.71 -21.14
N LYS A 769 -17.62 29.02 -20.66
CA LYS A 769 -17.59 27.57 -20.36
C LYS A 769 -17.45 26.71 -21.62
N GLU A 770 -17.82 27.23 -22.79
CA GLU A 770 -17.54 26.63 -24.09
C GLU A 770 -16.16 27.03 -24.67
N GLN A 771 -15.32 27.70 -23.88
CA GLN A 771 -14.00 28.20 -24.27
C GLN A 771 -14.01 29.14 -25.49
N GLN A 772 -15.15 29.76 -25.80
CA GLN A 772 -15.31 30.77 -26.84
C GLN A 772 -15.00 32.17 -26.26
N PHE A 773 -13.78 32.38 -25.77
CA PHE A 773 -13.39 33.55 -24.97
C PHE A 773 -13.65 34.90 -25.64
N LYS A 774 -13.48 34.99 -26.97
CA LYS A 774 -13.78 36.22 -27.71
C LYS A 774 -15.26 36.59 -27.65
N LYS A 775 -16.16 35.63 -27.93
CA LYS A 775 -17.61 35.88 -27.83
C LYS A 775 -18.03 36.17 -26.39
N ALA A 776 -17.45 35.45 -25.43
CA ALA A 776 -17.70 35.70 -24.01
C ALA A 776 -17.31 37.14 -23.63
N TYR A 777 -16.13 37.59 -24.05
CA TYR A 777 -15.65 38.97 -23.90
C TYR A 777 -16.66 39.97 -24.50
N ASP A 778 -17.09 39.78 -25.76
CA ASP A 778 -18.03 40.68 -26.44
C ASP A 778 -19.38 40.83 -25.69
N TYR A 779 -19.82 39.80 -24.95
CA TYR A 779 -21.01 39.89 -24.11
C TYR A 779 -20.74 40.57 -22.77
N PHE A 780 -19.62 40.28 -22.11
CA PHE A 780 -19.28 40.91 -20.84
C PHE A 780 -18.99 42.42 -21.01
N GLU A 781 -18.37 42.82 -22.12
CA GLU A 781 -18.06 44.23 -22.42
C GLU A 781 -19.33 45.09 -22.55
N LYS A 782 -20.42 44.55 -23.10
CA LYS A 782 -21.73 45.25 -23.21
C LYS A 782 -22.33 45.65 -21.87
N ILE A 783 -21.93 44.99 -20.78
CA ILE A 783 -22.42 45.27 -19.43
C ILE A 783 -21.68 46.49 -18.84
N GLU A 784 -20.38 46.64 -19.11
CA GLU A 784 -19.58 47.76 -18.58
C GLU A 784 -19.87 49.10 -19.26
N ASP A 785 -20.44 49.08 -20.47
CA ASP A 785 -20.86 50.27 -21.22
C ASP A 785 -21.98 51.07 -20.50
N GLY A 786 -22.66 50.45 -19.52
CA GLY A 786 -23.82 50.98 -18.78
C GLY A 786 -23.53 51.86 -17.55
N LYS A 787 -22.27 52.28 -17.29
CA LYS A 787 -21.80 53.05 -16.10
C LYS A 787 -21.74 52.30 -14.76
N ILE A 788 -22.28 51.08 -14.64
CA ILE A 788 -22.19 50.25 -13.43
C ILE A 788 -21.14 49.15 -13.63
N ILE A 789 -20.02 49.22 -12.89
CA ILE A 789 -18.96 48.21 -12.96
C ILE A 789 -19.23 47.12 -11.93
N TYR A 790 -19.58 45.91 -12.40
CA TYR A 790 -19.72 44.72 -11.57
C TYR A 790 -18.36 44.02 -11.40
N PRO A 791 -17.80 43.88 -10.18
CA PRO A 791 -16.49 43.25 -9.97
C PRO A 791 -16.39 41.81 -10.53
N LEU A 792 -17.51 41.09 -10.52
CA LEU A 792 -17.62 39.75 -11.10
C LEU A 792 -17.45 39.77 -12.62
N VAL A 793 -18.12 40.69 -13.32
CA VAL A 793 -18.04 40.81 -14.78
C VAL A 793 -16.63 41.25 -15.20
N GLN A 794 -16.03 42.22 -14.50
CA GLN A 794 -14.65 42.63 -14.75
C GLN A 794 -13.67 41.45 -14.57
N ALA A 795 -13.89 40.59 -13.57
CA ALA A 795 -13.07 39.41 -13.38
C ALA A 795 -13.21 38.40 -14.53
N TYR A 796 -14.40 38.24 -15.10
CA TYR A 796 -14.59 37.42 -16.31
C TYR A 796 -13.95 38.05 -17.55
N ILE A 797 -13.99 39.38 -17.73
CA ILE A 797 -13.29 40.09 -18.81
C ILE A 797 -11.78 39.80 -18.74
N PHE A 798 -11.18 39.96 -17.56
CA PHE A 798 -9.77 39.61 -17.35
C PHE A 798 -9.50 38.13 -17.60
N SER A 799 -10.41 37.26 -17.17
CA SER A 799 -10.30 35.82 -17.42
C SER A 799 -10.34 35.49 -18.92
N CYS A 800 -11.22 36.11 -19.70
CA CYS A 800 -11.28 35.93 -21.16
C CYS A 800 -9.96 36.33 -21.83
N LEU A 801 -9.45 37.53 -21.51
CA LEU A 801 -8.19 38.03 -22.06
C LEU A 801 -7.02 37.13 -21.66
N TRP A 802 -6.97 36.73 -20.39
CA TRP A 802 -5.91 35.88 -19.85
C TRP A 802 -5.91 34.48 -20.47
N CYS A 803 -7.07 33.82 -20.55
CA CYS A 803 -7.19 32.50 -21.16
C CYS A 803 -6.94 32.54 -22.68
N SER A 804 -7.13 33.70 -23.32
CA SER A 804 -6.78 33.94 -24.73
C SER A 804 -5.30 34.27 -24.96
N GLY A 805 -4.47 34.34 -23.91
CA GLY A 805 -3.04 34.65 -23.99
C GLY A 805 -2.69 36.14 -24.04
N ASN A 806 -3.66 37.05 -23.90
CA ASN A 806 -3.46 38.50 -23.89
C ASN A 806 -3.04 39.02 -22.51
N GLU A 807 -1.99 38.44 -21.93
CA GLU A 807 -1.52 38.73 -20.57
C GLU A 807 -1.13 40.21 -20.37
N GLU A 808 -0.56 40.85 -21.39
CA GLU A 808 -0.09 42.24 -21.31
C GLU A 808 -1.24 43.24 -21.18
N GLU A 809 -2.34 43.01 -21.90
CA GLU A 809 -3.52 43.87 -21.85
C GLU A 809 -4.18 43.80 -20.47
N VAL A 810 -4.28 42.59 -19.89
CA VAL A 810 -4.75 42.40 -18.51
C VAL A 810 -3.88 43.18 -17.53
N ARG A 811 -2.54 43.10 -17.65
CA ARG A 811 -1.62 43.85 -16.77
C ARG A 811 -1.81 45.36 -16.88
N LYS A 812 -2.05 45.87 -18.09
CA LYS A 812 -2.32 47.29 -18.34
C LYS A 812 -3.63 47.74 -17.68
N GLN A 813 -4.72 47.00 -17.90
CA GLN A 813 -6.03 47.32 -17.33
C GLN A 813 -6.05 47.24 -15.80
N ILE A 814 -5.36 46.26 -15.22
CA ILE A 814 -5.23 46.10 -13.76
C ILE A 814 -4.54 47.32 -13.12
N SER A 815 -3.55 47.92 -13.78
CA SER A 815 -2.79 49.05 -13.23
C SER A 815 -3.63 50.33 -13.01
N GLY A 816 -4.76 50.46 -13.71
CA GLY A 816 -5.69 51.60 -13.60
C GLY A 816 -6.88 51.37 -12.67
N LEU A 817 -6.95 50.24 -11.96
CA LEU A 817 -8.18 49.77 -11.32
C LEU A 817 -8.31 50.17 -9.85
N ASN A 818 -9.21 51.11 -9.54
CA ASN A 818 -9.43 51.63 -8.17
C ASN A 818 -9.94 50.58 -7.16
N LYS A 819 -10.59 49.49 -7.61
CA LYS A 819 -11.18 48.43 -6.77
C LYS A 819 -10.58 47.04 -6.99
N ALA A 820 -9.27 46.97 -7.22
CA ALA A 820 -8.62 45.69 -7.52
C ALA A 820 -8.92 44.59 -6.47
N HIS A 821 -9.07 44.95 -5.18
CA HIS A 821 -9.20 44.01 -4.05
C HIS A 821 -10.47 43.15 -4.10
N HIS A 822 -11.49 43.58 -4.83
CA HIS A 822 -12.69 42.77 -5.07
C HIS A 822 -12.58 41.91 -6.33
N VAL A 823 -11.83 42.35 -7.34
CA VAL A 823 -11.73 41.68 -8.66
C VAL A 823 -10.69 40.56 -8.66
N MET A 824 -9.51 40.78 -8.07
CA MET A 824 -8.39 39.83 -8.15
C MET A 824 -8.68 38.43 -7.58
N PRO A 825 -9.36 38.27 -6.42
CA PRO A 825 -9.68 36.93 -5.90
C PRO A 825 -10.64 36.16 -6.81
N ILE A 826 -11.56 36.86 -7.48
CA ILE A 826 -12.55 36.28 -8.39
C ILE A 826 -11.85 35.89 -9.70
N PHE A 827 -11.03 36.78 -10.25
CA PHE A 827 -10.21 36.54 -11.43
C PHE A 827 -9.33 35.29 -11.26
N PHE A 828 -8.62 35.18 -10.13
CA PHE A 828 -7.83 34.00 -9.81
C PHE A 828 -8.66 32.72 -9.80
N ARG A 829 -9.81 32.74 -9.14
CA ARG A 829 -10.69 31.58 -9.00
C ARG A 829 -11.27 31.13 -10.35
N ILE A 830 -11.68 32.06 -11.22
CA ILE A 830 -12.17 31.74 -12.57
C ILE A 830 -11.04 31.08 -13.39
N CYS A 831 -9.85 31.68 -13.41
CA CYS A 831 -8.69 31.13 -14.11
C CYS A 831 -8.23 29.78 -13.52
N LYS A 832 -8.34 29.58 -12.20
CA LYS A 832 -8.10 28.29 -11.54
C LYS A 832 -9.10 27.22 -12.00
N GLY A 833 -10.38 27.58 -12.14
CA GLY A 833 -11.41 26.71 -12.72
C GLY A 833 -11.05 26.28 -14.15
N TYR A 834 -10.63 27.23 -14.99
CA TYR A 834 -10.17 26.94 -16.34
C TYR A 834 -8.98 25.95 -16.37
N VAL A 835 -8.00 26.13 -15.49
CA VAL A 835 -6.88 25.17 -15.36
C VAL A 835 -7.37 23.77 -14.99
N LEU A 836 -8.33 23.65 -14.07
CA LEU A 836 -8.91 22.37 -13.68
C LEU A 836 -9.67 21.71 -14.83
N ASP A 837 -10.43 22.49 -15.60
CA ASP A 837 -11.15 22.02 -16.78
C ASP A 837 -10.17 21.49 -17.85
N THR A 838 -9.08 22.21 -18.14
CA THR A 838 -8.03 21.76 -19.08
C THR A 838 -7.29 20.51 -18.58
N LEU A 839 -7.02 20.41 -17.27
CA LEU A 839 -6.45 19.18 -16.70
C LEU A 839 -7.45 18.01 -16.77
N ALA A 840 -8.75 18.26 -16.65
CA ALA A 840 -9.78 17.24 -16.81
C ALA A 840 -9.88 16.76 -18.27
N GLU A 841 -9.70 17.63 -19.26
CA GLU A 841 -9.55 17.25 -20.67
C GLU A 841 -8.31 16.37 -20.87
N GLY A 842 -7.15 16.78 -20.34
CA GLY A 842 -5.94 15.97 -20.36
C GLY A 842 -6.10 14.60 -19.69
N SER A 843 -6.96 14.50 -18.66
CA SER A 843 -7.30 13.22 -18.01
C SER A 843 -8.14 12.29 -18.91
N LYS A 844 -8.95 12.86 -19.82
CA LYS A 844 -9.69 12.09 -20.83
C LYS A 844 -8.77 11.58 -21.93
N GLU A 845 -7.81 12.40 -22.36
CA GLU A 845 -6.80 12.01 -23.36
C GLU A 845 -5.79 11.00 -22.82
N HIS A 846 -5.43 11.13 -21.54
CA HIS A 846 -4.47 10.26 -20.85
C HIS A 846 -5.12 9.56 -19.65
N ILE A 847 -5.96 8.57 -19.97
CA ILE A 847 -6.70 7.77 -18.99
C ILE A 847 -5.72 7.16 -17.98
N ASN A 848 -6.01 7.33 -16.69
CA ASN A 848 -5.21 6.87 -15.55
C ASN A 848 -3.86 7.57 -15.33
N SER A 849 -3.64 8.76 -15.90
CA SER A 849 -2.46 9.57 -15.55
C SER A 849 -2.50 10.02 -14.08
N GLU A 850 -1.65 9.43 -13.24
CA GLU A 850 -1.45 9.87 -11.85
C GLU A 850 -0.95 11.32 -11.77
N TYR A 851 -0.12 11.76 -12.73
CA TYR A 851 0.46 13.10 -12.71
C TYR A 851 -0.58 14.21 -12.87
N ILE A 852 -1.57 13.99 -13.75
CA ILE A 852 -2.63 14.97 -13.97
C ILE A 852 -3.54 15.02 -12.74
N LYS A 853 -3.85 13.86 -12.14
CA LYS A 853 -4.63 13.78 -10.89
C LYS A 853 -3.93 14.47 -9.72
N GLU A 854 -2.65 14.18 -9.49
CA GLU A 854 -1.84 14.86 -8.46
C GLU A 854 -1.82 16.38 -8.68
N GLU A 855 -1.71 16.83 -9.93
CA GLU A 855 -1.71 18.26 -10.24
C GLU A 855 -3.09 18.90 -10.05
N GLN A 856 -4.18 18.21 -10.40
CA GLN A 856 -5.55 18.66 -10.10
C GLN A 856 -5.76 18.84 -8.60
N GLU A 857 -5.33 17.86 -7.80
CA GLU A 857 -5.41 17.95 -6.34
C GLU A 857 -4.61 19.14 -5.82
N LYS A 858 -3.38 19.35 -6.30
CA LYS A 858 -2.56 20.51 -5.93
C LYS A 858 -3.24 21.83 -6.28
N VAL A 859 -3.75 21.96 -7.50
CA VAL A 859 -4.46 23.17 -7.93
C VAL A 859 -5.70 23.39 -7.06
N MET A 860 -6.50 22.35 -6.77
CA MET A 860 -7.66 22.44 -5.90
C MET A 860 -7.31 22.93 -4.48
N HIS A 861 -6.26 22.37 -3.86
CA HIS A 861 -5.87 22.66 -2.48
C HIS A 861 -5.06 23.95 -2.31
N ASN A 862 -4.44 24.48 -3.38
CA ASN A 862 -3.79 25.79 -3.35
C ASN A 862 -4.84 26.90 -3.17
N ASN A 863 -5.01 27.33 -1.91
CA ASN A 863 -5.73 28.54 -1.52
C ASN A 863 -4.69 29.54 -1.00
N PHE A 864 -4.12 30.37 -1.88
CA PHE A 864 -3.13 31.44 -1.61
C PHE A 864 -1.97 31.09 -0.63
N CYS A 865 -0.74 31.00 -1.17
CA CYS A 865 0.52 31.10 -0.39
C CYS A 865 0.97 32.55 -0.20
#